data_AF-A0A7K2E813-F1
#
_entry.id   AF-A0A7K2E813-F1
#
_cell.length_a   1.000
_cell.length_b   1.000
_cell.length_c   1.000
_cell.angle_alpha   90.00
_cell.angle_beta   90.00
_cell.angle_gamma   90.00
#
_symmetry.space_group_name_H-M   'P 1'
#
loop_
_entity.id
_entity.type
_entity.pdbx_description
1 polymer ?
#
loop_
_entity_poly.entity_id
_entity_poly.type
_entity_poly.pdbx_seq_one_letter_code
_entity_poly.pdbx_strand_id
1 'polypeptide(L)'
;MRRSRFTRTSRALAAAGAVTALTAALLGTATAGTALGQEDAAATEGCAVIDLGMLAGSDDAALEAQGRWTTEDCDSRFRAGSDAHTYRFQVAEAGRVRVSLTSEEADSYLYLLTSDGVRITGNDDNGAGLDARVERELAPGAYLVEATTVGGRSRGPADFELTVSRVEGCGFVRLGALAPGADLTASGTWSLETCGSRFVSTHPAYNYTFDLAEPAVVRIDLESENGDSVLSLASLGGGIIGANDDGGHRRNARIEQYLQPGAYFVEATTYFARDYQPLQADFTLSVRIVDEQARRQGPHLKVEAVRTPAVVVAGDPFTVDYRVGNIGRSDLPDDGTEVWIYLFGQAGQDNLDPLSGIWDAGAAYHTGETTASSASTRVDEVEAFEATADQHGPTWVFIGAYTDNPEGVEVAFHGIWHNLMVLSGPTFGPVDVSVGFSDYTVAADADDGGKVTTSVTRVADPDAEVDPEVRLQAVYTAGVSTQILDGIFERPAIAGLSEESDPVRHNVANLSPSALVRMFGQMYAASLDASGLIDGRLASEVIDPVAIEELWLDAASVASSHYASTAKYWRSLLDLDEGRPELSFRDARAVHSQVAYAESIVAPAVAAGDIVSTARSAEEGWDDPDVQKMMAEQSSCRPGENALRQALEAAGIDNIDELLALDAEMRLERPVHGLAVDQTLCAAAAAGASLSRFLERLSLDGSTQVGEMLGLAPPTQAVETPEPHRLRIVVRLGDDGRLEHGVQLSGGERVLPTARFLPAGAPVGGWRVSGDVEVDGNAIGKIRSRRVAGGRTEVGFVGDDGEAITPDTAFLPADAGVGIWYRSSEIEVPAAASLASVDSAGE
;
A
#
# COMPACT_ATOMS: atom_id res chain seq x y z
N MET A 1 -28.84 6.45 -36.73
CA MET A 1 -29.37 7.78 -37.14
C MET A 1 -28.66 8.83 -36.27
N ARG A 2 -27.95 9.80 -36.90
CA ARG A 2 -27.30 11.03 -36.36
C ARG A 2 -26.41 10.87 -35.09
N ARG A 3 -25.07 10.80 -35.17
CA ARG A 3 -24.04 11.86 -35.39
C ARG A 3 -24.16 13.12 -34.50
N SER A 4 -23.26 13.29 -33.53
CA SER A 4 -22.23 14.35 -33.39
C SER A 4 -21.63 14.31 -31.96
N ARG A 5 -20.38 13.91 -31.70
CA ARG A 5 -19.11 14.66 -31.81
C ARG A 5 -19.21 16.15 -31.46
N PHE A 6 -18.50 16.61 -30.42
CA PHE A 6 -17.58 17.77 -30.41
C PHE A 6 -16.88 17.84 -29.03
N THR A 7 -15.67 17.31 -28.84
CA THR A 7 -14.35 18.00 -28.85
C THR A 7 -14.24 19.29 -28.02
N ARG A 8 -13.59 19.14 -26.85
CA ARG A 8 -12.29 19.71 -26.42
C ARG A 8 -11.70 20.93 -27.17
N THR A 9 -10.92 21.68 -26.37
CA THR A 9 -9.80 22.61 -26.65
C THR A 9 -10.21 24.08 -26.86
N SER A 10 -9.49 25.12 -26.42
CA SER A 10 -8.26 25.28 -25.65
C SER A 10 -7.93 26.77 -25.50
N ARG A 11 -7.20 27.11 -24.44
CA ARG A 11 -6.07 28.06 -24.37
C ARG A 11 -6.29 29.57 -24.62
N ALA A 12 -5.79 30.34 -23.65
CA ALA A 12 -4.66 31.28 -23.75
C ALA A 12 -4.97 32.73 -23.31
N LEU A 13 -4.12 33.16 -22.36
CA LEU A 13 -3.48 34.47 -22.20
C LEU A 13 -4.23 35.73 -22.66
N ALA A 14 -4.38 36.69 -21.74
CA ALA A 14 -3.53 37.88 -21.72
C ALA A 14 -3.90 38.84 -20.58
N ALA A 15 -2.85 39.42 -20.00
CA ALA A 15 -2.89 40.44 -18.96
C ALA A 15 -3.32 41.82 -19.47
N ALA A 16 -4.02 42.57 -18.62
CA ALA A 16 -4.04 44.03 -18.46
C ALA A 16 -5.19 44.31 -17.46
N GLY A 17 -5.03 44.91 -16.29
CA GLY A 17 -4.41 46.21 -16.04
C GLY A 17 -5.50 47.25 -15.78
N ALA A 18 -5.38 47.98 -14.66
CA ALA A 18 -6.06 49.22 -14.27
C ALA A 18 -7.25 49.14 -13.28
N VAL A 19 -6.91 49.32 -12.00
CA VAL A 19 -7.39 50.38 -11.09
C VAL A 19 -8.53 51.27 -11.62
N THR A 20 -9.70 51.31 -10.95
CA THR A 20 -10.25 52.55 -10.37
C THR A 20 -11.40 52.26 -9.39
N ALA A 21 -11.38 52.99 -8.27
CA ALA A 21 -12.33 52.99 -7.19
C ALA A 21 -13.47 54.01 -7.39
N LEU A 22 -14.46 53.96 -6.48
CA LEU A 22 -15.58 54.89 -6.22
C LEU A 22 -16.73 54.84 -7.25
N THR A 23 -18.01 54.75 -6.86
CA THR A 23 -18.71 55.64 -5.91
C THR A 23 -20.06 55.02 -5.51
N ALA A 24 -20.47 55.29 -4.27
CA ALA A 24 -21.80 55.01 -3.75
C ALA A 24 -22.84 56.05 -4.24
N ALA A 25 -24.11 55.66 -4.05
CA ALA A 25 -25.17 56.46 -3.44
C ALA A 25 -26.37 56.96 -4.32
N LEU A 26 -27.55 56.51 -3.87
CA LEU A 26 -28.85 57.23 -3.74
C LEU A 26 -29.74 57.30 -5.02
N LEU A 27 -31.08 57.23 -4.99
CA LEU A 27 -32.13 57.38 -3.96
C LEU A 27 -33.47 56.91 -4.61
N GLY A 28 -34.44 56.43 -3.82
CA GLY A 28 -35.82 56.26 -4.33
C GLY A 28 -36.76 55.44 -3.45
N THR A 29 -37.32 56.07 -2.42
CA THR A 29 -38.30 55.52 -1.47
C THR A 29 -39.76 55.59 -1.95
N ALA A 30 -40.59 54.66 -1.42
CA ALA A 30 -42.05 54.71 -1.17
C ALA A 30 -43.01 54.55 -2.38
N THR A 31 -44.12 53.79 -2.37
CA THR A 31 -44.87 53.05 -1.32
C THR A 31 -45.95 52.16 -1.97
N ALA A 32 -46.24 51.02 -1.32
CA ALA A 32 -47.54 50.32 -1.16
C ALA A 32 -48.31 49.76 -2.37
N GLY A 33 -48.50 48.43 -2.36
CA GLY A 33 -49.46 47.68 -3.18
C GLY A 33 -49.35 46.16 -2.92
N THR A 34 -50.22 45.66 -2.06
CA THR A 34 -50.34 44.31 -1.49
C THR A 34 -50.34 43.09 -2.44
N ALA A 35 -49.59 42.07 -2.01
CA ALA A 35 -49.88 40.63 -1.94
C ALA A 35 -50.27 39.82 -3.20
N LEU A 36 -49.44 38.81 -3.49
CA LEU A 36 -49.69 37.36 -3.64
C LEU A 36 -48.32 36.79 -4.07
N GLY A 37 -47.52 36.16 -3.21
CA GLY A 37 -47.76 34.88 -2.57
C GLY A 37 -46.60 33.96 -2.97
N GLN A 38 -45.60 33.83 -2.09
CA GLN A 38 -44.67 32.71 -2.12
C GLN A 38 -44.37 32.36 -0.67
N GLU A 39 -44.78 31.15 -0.34
CA GLU A 39 -44.97 30.63 1.00
C GLU A 39 -43.66 30.67 1.80
N ASP A 40 -43.79 31.18 3.03
CA ASP A 40 -42.83 30.99 4.10
C ASP A 40 -42.53 29.49 4.21
N ALA A 41 -41.25 29.13 4.09
CA ALA A 41 -40.79 27.84 4.58
C ALA A 41 -41.08 27.83 6.08
N ALA A 42 -42.05 27.00 6.47
CA ALA A 42 -42.51 26.87 7.83
C ALA A 42 -41.31 26.72 8.77
N ALA A 43 -41.16 27.68 9.69
CA ALA A 43 -40.42 27.46 10.90
C ALA A 43 -41.09 26.30 11.64
N THR A 44 -40.44 25.14 11.64
CA THR A 44 -40.62 24.14 12.69
C THR A 44 -40.31 24.85 14.01
N GLU A 45 -41.31 24.99 14.89
CA GLU A 45 -41.10 25.41 16.28
C GLU A 45 -40.07 24.45 16.90
N GLY A 46 -38.81 24.88 16.99
CA GLY A 46 -37.69 24.07 17.49
C GLY A 46 -36.34 24.39 16.86
N CYS A 47 -36.31 24.82 15.58
CA CYS A 47 -35.05 24.98 14.81
C CYS A 47 -34.57 26.42 14.66
N ALA A 48 -34.59 27.18 15.74
CA ALA A 48 -34.11 28.56 15.73
C ALA A 48 -32.58 28.62 15.70
N VAL A 49 -32.02 29.53 14.90
CA VAL A 49 -30.60 29.90 14.99
C VAL A 49 -30.39 30.71 16.27
N ILE A 50 -29.53 30.22 17.16
CA ILE A 50 -29.25 30.85 18.45
C ILE A 50 -28.14 31.89 18.27
N ASP A 51 -28.37 33.13 18.69
CA ASP A 51 -27.39 34.21 18.56
C ASP A 51 -26.47 34.26 19.78
N LEU A 52 -25.18 33.97 19.58
CA LEU A 52 -24.12 34.05 20.60
C LEU A 52 -23.64 35.50 20.79
N GLY A 53 -23.94 36.40 19.86
CA GLY A 53 -23.52 37.80 19.92
C GLY A 53 -22.20 38.08 19.20
N MET A 54 -21.53 39.16 19.62
CA MET A 54 -20.35 39.71 18.96
C MET A 54 -19.07 39.26 19.68
N LEU A 55 -18.18 38.61 18.94
CA LEU A 55 -16.81 38.31 19.35
C LEU A 55 -16.01 39.61 19.30
N ALA A 56 -15.79 40.21 20.48
CA ALA A 56 -15.06 41.46 20.65
C ALA A 56 -13.55 41.29 20.41
N GLY A 57 -12.85 42.40 20.15
CA GLY A 57 -11.40 42.41 19.89
C GLY A 57 -10.49 42.39 21.13
N SER A 58 -10.99 42.07 22.32
CA SER A 58 -10.19 42.04 23.57
C SER A 58 -10.18 40.66 24.24
N ASP A 59 -9.06 40.37 24.91
CA ASP A 59 -8.48 39.06 25.26
C ASP A 59 -9.33 38.04 26.06
N ASP A 60 -10.51 38.39 26.58
CA ASP A 60 -11.34 37.51 27.44
C ASP A 60 -12.75 37.22 26.89
N ALA A 61 -13.10 37.68 25.68
CA ALA A 61 -14.43 37.47 25.13
C ALA A 61 -14.53 36.11 24.40
N ALA A 62 -14.64 35.01 25.15
CA ALA A 62 -15.16 33.76 24.61
C ALA A 62 -16.69 33.84 24.54
N LEU A 63 -17.27 33.38 23.43
CA LEU A 63 -18.71 33.16 23.33
C LEU A 63 -18.97 31.69 23.62
N GLU A 64 -19.83 31.42 24.60
CA GLU A 64 -20.09 30.07 25.07
C GLU A 64 -21.56 29.73 24.91
N ALA A 65 -21.83 28.47 24.58
CA ALA A 65 -23.15 27.88 24.65
C ALA A 65 -23.06 26.46 25.14
N GLN A 66 -24.12 26.01 25.82
CA GLN A 66 -24.30 24.63 26.19
C GLN A 66 -25.61 24.15 25.59
N GLY A 67 -25.62 22.90 25.16
CA GLY A 67 -26.80 22.29 24.58
C GLY A 67 -26.82 20.80 24.83
N ARG A 68 -27.90 20.18 24.36
CA ARG A 68 -28.06 18.73 24.40
C ARG A 68 -28.59 18.29 23.06
N TRP A 69 -27.96 17.30 22.43
CA TRP A 69 -28.55 16.61 21.29
C TRP A 69 -29.60 15.64 21.78
N THR A 70 -30.78 15.66 21.17
CA THR A 70 -31.91 14.78 21.45
C THR A 70 -32.59 14.47 20.12
N THR A 71 -33.32 13.35 20.06
CA THR A 71 -34.03 12.93 18.83
C THR A 71 -35.18 13.86 18.42
N GLU A 72 -35.47 14.90 19.22
CA GLU A 72 -36.48 15.93 18.96
C GLU A 72 -35.86 17.21 18.37
N ASP A 73 -34.53 17.29 18.29
CA ASP A 73 -33.79 18.43 17.73
C ASP A 73 -33.74 18.38 16.19
N CYS A 74 -33.21 19.45 15.62
CA CYS A 74 -33.15 19.66 14.17
C CYS A 74 -32.23 18.66 13.49
N ASP A 75 -32.60 18.23 12.28
CA ASP A 75 -31.69 17.48 11.44
C ASP A 75 -30.46 18.33 11.08
N SER A 76 -29.26 17.75 11.17
CA SER A 76 -28.04 18.33 10.59
C SER A 76 -28.24 18.53 9.09
N ARG A 77 -27.83 19.70 8.59
CA ARG A 77 -27.91 20.03 7.15
C ARG A 77 -26.93 19.22 6.32
N PHE A 78 -25.87 18.72 6.94
CA PHE A 78 -24.75 18.07 6.27
C PHE A 78 -24.57 16.60 6.66
N ARG A 79 -25.21 16.13 7.73
CA ARG A 79 -25.15 14.72 8.18
C ARG A 79 -26.56 14.14 8.35
N ALA A 80 -27.00 13.37 7.35
CA ALA A 80 -28.29 12.68 7.41
C ALA A 80 -28.37 11.78 8.66
N GLY A 81 -29.51 11.83 9.37
CA GLY A 81 -29.74 11.03 10.57
C GLY A 81 -29.05 11.53 11.84
N SER A 82 -28.51 12.75 11.84
CA SER A 82 -27.90 13.39 13.02
C SER A 82 -28.71 14.60 13.49
N ASP A 83 -28.72 14.84 14.80
CA ASP A 83 -29.31 16.02 15.41
C ASP A 83 -28.30 17.16 15.49
N ALA A 84 -28.75 18.40 15.30
CA ALA A 84 -27.89 19.57 15.24
C ALA A 84 -28.50 20.81 15.88
N HIS A 85 -27.62 21.64 16.44
CA HIS A 85 -27.93 23.00 16.91
C HIS A 85 -27.18 24.01 16.04
N THR A 86 -27.85 25.07 15.58
CA THR A 86 -27.19 26.13 14.80
C THR A 86 -27.04 27.40 15.62
N TYR A 87 -25.81 27.88 15.74
CA TYR A 87 -25.44 29.10 16.43
C TYR A 87 -24.95 30.16 15.45
N ARG A 88 -25.17 31.44 15.76
CA ARG A 88 -24.67 32.59 15.00
C ARG A 88 -23.74 33.41 15.90
N PHE A 89 -22.64 33.90 15.33
CA PHE A 89 -21.78 34.88 15.99
C PHE A 89 -21.28 35.93 15.00
N GLN A 90 -20.84 37.09 15.51
CA GLN A 90 -20.26 38.17 14.70
C GLN A 90 -18.80 38.39 15.03
N VAL A 91 -17.94 38.43 14.02
CA VAL A 91 -16.53 38.80 14.15
C VAL A 91 -16.42 40.31 13.94
N ALA A 92 -15.95 41.05 14.95
CA ALA A 92 -15.82 42.50 14.87
C ALA A 92 -14.60 42.95 14.06
N GLU A 93 -13.48 42.23 14.18
CA GLU A 93 -12.20 42.56 13.57
C GLU A 93 -11.55 41.31 12.98
N ALA A 94 -10.87 41.46 11.84
CA ALA A 94 -10.18 40.34 11.19
C ALA A 94 -9.21 39.66 12.17
N GLY A 95 -9.18 38.33 12.18
CA GLY A 95 -8.25 37.57 13.00
C GLY A 95 -8.55 36.08 13.04
N ARG A 96 -7.67 35.36 13.73
CA ARG A 96 -7.81 33.92 13.92
C ARG A 96 -8.84 33.61 15.00
N VAL A 97 -9.86 32.86 14.63
CA VAL A 97 -10.95 32.41 15.50
C VAL A 97 -10.87 30.91 15.67
N ARG A 98 -11.04 30.45 16.91
CA ARG A 98 -11.17 29.05 17.31
C ARG A 98 -12.61 28.78 17.71
N VAL A 99 -13.16 27.70 17.15
CA VAL A 99 -14.46 27.15 17.52
C VAL A 99 -14.20 25.76 18.06
N SER A 100 -14.53 25.52 19.33
CA SER A 100 -14.38 24.23 20.00
C SER A 100 -15.75 23.73 20.39
N LEU A 101 -16.03 22.45 20.11
CA LEU A 101 -17.22 21.75 20.52
C LEU A 101 -16.78 20.53 21.32
N THR A 102 -17.18 20.46 22.58
CA THR A 102 -16.74 19.41 23.50
C THR A 102 -17.93 18.63 24.03
N SER A 103 -17.75 17.34 24.26
CA SER A 103 -18.79 16.49 24.84
C SER A 103 -18.21 15.23 25.46
N GLU A 104 -18.50 15.01 26.74
CA GLU A 104 -18.02 13.82 27.47
C GLU A 104 -18.75 12.53 27.05
N GLU A 105 -19.94 12.65 26.43
CA GLU A 105 -20.87 11.54 26.17
C GLU A 105 -20.93 11.13 24.69
N ALA A 106 -20.62 12.06 23.79
CA ALA A 106 -20.69 11.88 22.35
C ALA A 106 -19.49 12.49 21.62
N ASP A 107 -19.03 11.77 20.60
CA ASP A 107 -18.09 12.24 19.57
C ASP A 107 -18.70 13.39 18.77
N SER A 108 -18.15 14.57 19.00
CA SER A 108 -18.70 15.82 18.52
C SER A 108 -18.26 16.11 17.09
N TYR A 109 -19.07 16.85 16.34
CA TYR A 109 -18.74 17.28 14.99
C TYR A 109 -19.25 18.70 14.81
N LEU A 110 -18.45 19.60 14.26
CA LEU A 110 -18.88 20.98 14.00
C LEU A 110 -18.65 21.39 12.55
N TYR A 111 -19.58 22.19 12.01
CA TYR A 111 -19.40 22.90 10.74
C TYR A 111 -19.35 24.40 10.97
N LEU A 112 -18.33 25.06 10.43
CA LEU A 112 -18.26 26.51 10.35
C LEU A 112 -18.78 26.97 8.98
N LEU A 113 -19.76 27.87 8.98
CA LEU A 113 -20.46 28.33 7.79
C LEU A 113 -20.41 29.87 7.69
N THR A 114 -20.55 30.34 6.46
CA THR A 114 -20.86 31.73 6.14
C THR A 114 -22.27 32.11 6.62
N SER A 115 -22.59 33.41 6.68
CA SER A 115 -23.91 33.90 7.11
C SER A 115 -25.10 33.40 6.26
N ASP A 116 -24.85 33.05 5.01
CA ASP A 116 -25.82 32.47 4.06
C ASP A 116 -25.87 30.93 4.11
N GLY A 117 -25.12 30.30 5.02
CA GLY A 117 -25.18 28.87 5.29
C GLY A 117 -24.26 28.01 4.41
N VAL A 118 -23.39 28.63 3.60
CA VAL A 118 -22.38 27.90 2.81
C VAL A 118 -21.25 27.45 3.73
N ARG A 119 -20.89 26.15 3.65
CA ARG A 119 -19.82 25.54 4.44
C ARG A 119 -18.46 26.17 4.12
N ILE A 120 -17.79 26.68 5.16
CA ILE A 120 -16.38 27.10 5.10
C ILE A 120 -15.49 25.89 5.36
N THR A 121 -15.76 25.17 6.46
CA THR A 121 -15.03 23.96 6.84
C THR A 121 -15.85 23.16 7.85
N GLY A 122 -15.44 21.94 8.18
CA GLY A 122 -16.06 21.14 9.24
C GLY A 122 -15.08 20.11 9.76
N ASN A 123 -15.26 19.68 10.99
CA ASN A 123 -14.32 18.83 11.69
C ASN A 123 -14.97 18.06 12.85
N ASP A 124 -14.52 16.82 13.07
CA ASP A 124 -14.87 15.92 14.17
C ASP A 124 -13.79 15.81 15.26
N ASP A 125 -12.52 16.04 14.92
CA ASP A 125 -11.40 15.83 15.84
C ASP A 125 -10.57 17.13 16.01
N ASN A 126 -9.37 17.10 16.59
CA ASN A 126 -8.48 18.24 16.89
C ASN A 126 -8.77 19.02 18.20
N GLY A 127 -9.73 18.58 19.01
CA GLY A 127 -9.90 18.95 20.42
C GLY A 127 -9.28 17.90 21.36
N ALA A 128 -9.60 17.95 22.66
CA ALA A 128 -9.12 16.91 23.57
C ALA A 128 -9.90 15.60 23.34
N GLY A 129 -9.23 14.55 22.86
CA GLY A 129 -9.88 13.25 22.66
C GLY A 129 -10.74 13.21 21.38
N LEU A 130 -12.07 13.17 21.54
CA LEU A 130 -13.06 13.11 20.43
C LEU A 130 -13.83 14.44 20.28
N ASP A 131 -13.24 15.51 20.81
CA ASP A 131 -13.81 16.83 20.73
C ASP A 131 -13.45 17.49 19.40
N ALA A 132 -14.40 18.19 18.80
CA ALA A 132 -14.24 18.84 17.51
C ALA A 132 -13.68 20.25 17.70
N ARG A 133 -12.70 20.63 16.87
CA ARG A 133 -12.13 21.98 16.91
C ARG A 133 -11.82 22.51 15.52
N VAL A 134 -12.17 23.77 15.25
CA VAL A 134 -11.81 24.47 14.01
C VAL A 134 -11.09 25.76 14.33
N GLU A 135 -9.95 26.01 13.66
CA GLU A 135 -9.29 27.32 13.66
C GLU A 135 -9.20 27.91 12.25
N ARG A 136 -9.69 29.14 12.06
CA ARG A 136 -9.67 29.85 10.77
C ARG A 136 -9.42 31.34 10.93
N GLU A 137 -8.75 31.93 9.95
CA GLU A 137 -8.70 33.40 9.78
C GLU A 137 -10.05 33.87 9.25
N LEU A 138 -10.78 34.67 10.03
CA LEU A 138 -12.09 35.21 9.65
C LEU A 138 -12.00 36.72 9.46
N ALA A 139 -12.70 37.21 8.43
CA ALA A 139 -12.89 38.64 8.21
C ALA A 139 -14.02 39.18 9.11
N PRO A 140 -14.14 40.51 9.30
CA PRO A 140 -15.28 41.07 9.99
C PRO A 140 -16.59 40.69 9.29
N GLY A 141 -17.54 40.12 10.03
CA GLY A 141 -18.77 39.58 9.45
C GLY A 141 -19.52 38.63 10.36
N ALA A 142 -20.71 38.20 9.92
CA ALA A 142 -21.52 37.21 10.60
C ALA A 142 -21.22 35.80 10.10
N TYR A 143 -21.18 34.84 11.01
CA TYR A 143 -20.88 33.43 10.73
C TYR A 143 -21.86 32.54 11.48
N LEU A 144 -22.00 31.30 11.01
CA LEU A 144 -22.80 30.27 11.66
C LEU A 144 -21.93 29.08 12.08
N VAL A 145 -22.28 28.43 13.18
CA VAL A 145 -21.73 27.14 13.59
C VAL A 145 -22.89 26.15 13.68
N GLU A 146 -22.76 25.01 13.01
CA GLU A 146 -23.63 23.85 13.24
C GLU A 146 -22.91 22.87 14.15
N ALA A 147 -23.46 22.62 15.34
CA ALA A 147 -22.95 21.64 16.31
C ALA A 147 -23.77 20.34 16.20
N THR A 148 -23.12 19.25 15.81
CA THR A 148 -23.71 17.92 15.55
C THR A 148 -22.78 16.83 16.06
N THR A 149 -23.05 15.56 15.74
CA THR A 149 -22.23 14.40 16.16
C THR A 149 -21.84 13.51 14.98
N VAL A 150 -20.80 12.68 15.15
CA VAL A 150 -20.36 11.69 14.15
C VAL A 150 -21.35 10.53 14.02
N GLY A 151 -21.88 10.05 15.16
CA GLY A 151 -22.71 8.83 15.26
C GLY A 151 -24.23 9.03 15.13
N GLY A 152 -24.69 10.26 14.95
CA GLY A 152 -26.09 10.62 14.77
C GLY A 152 -27.03 10.17 15.90
N ARG A 153 -28.33 10.10 15.60
CA ARG A 153 -29.43 9.81 16.56
C ARG A 153 -29.31 8.49 17.31
N SER A 154 -28.53 7.55 16.78
CA SER A 154 -28.38 6.20 17.34
C SER A 154 -27.71 6.16 18.73
N ARG A 155 -26.99 7.22 19.10
CA ARG A 155 -26.28 7.32 20.38
C ARG A 155 -27.14 7.78 21.56
N GLY A 156 -28.37 8.21 21.31
CA GLY A 156 -29.22 8.80 22.33
C GLY A 156 -28.74 10.20 22.73
N PRO A 157 -29.36 10.80 23.75
CA PRO A 157 -29.18 12.22 24.01
C PRO A 157 -27.89 12.51 24.78
N ALA A 158 -27.11 13.50 24.33
CA ALA A 158 -25.80 13.85 24.89
C ALA A 158 -25.63 15.36 25.05
N ASP A 159 -25.07 15.78 26.18
CA ASP A 159 -24.78 17.20 26.48
C ASP A 159 -23.48 17.65 25.81
N PHE A 160 -23.42 18.90 25.37
CA PHE A 160 -22.24 19.50 24.74
C PHE A 160 -22.00 20.94 25.18
N GLU A 161 -20.75 21.39 25.05
CA GLU A 161 -20.33 22.76 25.23
C GLU A 161 -19.67 23.28 23.95
N LEU A 162 -20.11 24.45 23.49
CA LEU A 162 -19.57 25.17 22.33
C LEU A 162 -18.87 26.43 22.82
N THR A 163 -17.61 26.61 22.44
CA THR A 163 -16.84 27.83 22.71
C THR A 163 -16.33 28.43 21.41
N VAL A 164 -16.55 29.74 21.21
CA VAL A 164 -15.98 30.53 20.11
C VAL A 164 -15.09 31.61 20.71
N SER A 165 -13.80 31.56 20.42
CA SER A 165 -12.81 32.50 20.96
C SER A 165 -11.82 32.97 19.90
N ARG A 166 -11.18 34.12 20.16
CA ARG A 166 -10.06 34.59 19.34
C ARG A 166 -8.76 33.96 19.84
N VAL A 167 -7.90 33.52 18.92
CA VAL A 167 -6.59 32.97 19.26
C VAL A 167 -5.51 33.98 18.92
N GLU A 168 -4.85 34.48 19.96
CA GLU A 168 -3.71 35.40 19.83
C GLU A 168 -2.39 34.63 19.73
N GLY A 169 -1.33 35.31 19.30
CA GLY A 169 0.01 34.71 19.19
C GLY A 169 0.20 33.77 17.99
N CYS A 170 -0.81 33.59 17.14
CA CYS A 170 -0.72 32.80 15.91
C CYS A 170 -0.13 33.56 14.71
N GLY A 171 0.22 34.83 14.89
CA GLY A 171 0.88 35.64 13.86
C GLY A 171 2.32 35.19 13.58
N PHE A 172 2.93 35.79 12.56
CA PHE A 172 4.34 35.54 12.26
C PHE A 172 5.25 36.24 13.29
N VAL A 173 6.13 35.47 13.92
CA VAL A 173 7.19 35.98 14.78
C VAL A 173 8.40 36.36 13.91
N ARG A 174 8.87 37.60 14.01
CA ARG A 174 10.01 38.07 13.21
C ARG A 174 11.34 37.71 13.89
N LEU A 175 12.11 36.84 13.26
CA LEU A 175 13.44 36.42 13.72
C LEU A 175 14.51 37.51 13.49
N GLY A 176 14.38 38.28 12.41
CA GLY A 176 15.30 39.37 12.06
C GLY A 176 15.90 39.24 10.67
N ALA A 177 16.99 39.97 10.42
CA ALA A 177 17.73 39.92 9.17
C ALA A 177 18.88 38.92 9.28
N LEU A 178 18.92 37.95 8.37
CA LEU A 178 19.96 36.93 8.30
C LEU A 178 21.22 37.51 7.64
N ALA A 179 22.36 37.37 8.30
CA ALA A 179 23.65 37.87 7.84
C ALA A 179 24.75 36.79 7.96
N PRO A 180 25.82 36.85 7.17
CA PRO A 180 26.90 35.87 7.24
C PRO A 180 27.52 35.79 8.65
N GLY A 181 27.63 34.57 9.18
CA GLY A 181 28.20 34.31 10.52
C GLY A 181 27.27 34.63 11.70
N ALA A 182 25.99 34.95 11.44
CA ALA A 182 24.97 35.13 12.46
C ALA A 182 23.84 34.10 12.28
N ASP A 183 23.53 33.38 13.37
CA ASP A 183 22.43 32.41 13.40
C ASP A 183 21.19 33.08 14.00
N LEU A 184 20.05 32.91 13.36
CA LEU A 184 18.75 33.27 13.93
C LEU A 184 18.16 32.04 14.60
N THR A 185 17.71 32.17 15.84
CA THR A 185 17.14 31.04 16.59
C THR A 185 15.80 31.38 17.23
N ALA A 186 14.96 30.37 17.37
CA ALA A 186 13.74 30.42 18.15
C ALA A 186 13.51 29.08 18.85
N SER A 187 12.72 29.09 19.92
CA SER A 187 12.28 27.88 20.58
C SER A 187 10.80 28.01 20.96
N GLY A 188 10.14 26.87 21.12
CA GLY A 188 8.75 26.81 21.50
C GLY A 188 8.34 25.40 21.91
N THR A 189 7.05 25.24 22.21
CA THR A 189 6.46 23.96 22.63
C THR A 189 5.19 23.73 21.83
N TRP A 190 5.11 22.63 21.10
CA TRP A 190 3.86 22.16 20.52
C TRP A 190 2.99 21.51 21.60
N SER A 191 1.71 21.87 21.61
CA SER A 191 0.72 21.39 22.56
C SER A 191 -0.68 21.44 21.94
N LEU A 192 -1.67 20.87 22.63
CA LEU A 192 -3.08 20.97 22.23
C LEU A 192 -3.54 22.43 22.06
N GLU A 193 -2.93 23.39 22.76
CA GLU A 193 -3.30 24.80 22.69
C GLU A 193 -2.59 25.61 21.61
N THR A 194 -1.54 25.05 21.01
CA THR A 194 -0.75 25.69 19.97
C THR A 194 -1.62 26.03 18.75
N CYS A 195 -1.30 27.09 18.02
CA CYS A 195 -2.04 27.48 16.81
C CYS A 195 -2.05 26.33 15.79
N GLY A 196 -3.15 26.17 15.05
CA GLY A 196 -3.22 25.20 13.94
C GLY A 196 -2.35 25.62 12.74
N SER A 197 -1.65 24.66 12.14
CA SER A 197 -0.89 24.85 10.89
C SER A 197 -1.76 25.51 9.82
N ARG A 198 -1.11 26.39 9.04
CA ARG A 198 -1.73 27.09 7.92
C ARG A 198 -1.83 26.20 6.68
N PHE A 199 -1.08 25.11 6.63
CA PHE A 199 -1.05 24.18 5.50
C PHE A 199 -1.81 22.88 5.81
N VAL A 200 -1.77 22.39 7.05
CA VAL A 200 -2.44 21.13 7.47
C VAL A 200 -3.25 21.36 8.75
N SER A 201 -4.58 21.43 8.64
CA SER A 201 -5.43 22.00 9.71
C SER A 201 -5.53 21.18 11.01
N THR A 202 -4.94 20.00 11.08
CA THR A 202 -4.93 19.08 12.23
C THR A 202 -3.63 19.14 13.05
N HIS A 203 -2.65 19.93 12.62
CA HIS A 203 -1.32 19.96 13.23
C HIS A 203 -1.08 21.24 14.04
N PRO A 204 -0.32 21.19 15.14
CA PRO A 204 0.14 22.39 15.86
C PRO A 204 1.28 23.06 15.10
N ALA A 205 1.33 24.40 15.06
CA ALA A 205 2.37 25.13 14.33
C ALA A 205 2.74 26.48 14.94
N TYR A 206 4.03 26.80 14.80
CA TYR A 206 4.57 28.14 14.99
C TYR A 206 5.01 28.71 13.66
N ASN A 207 4.86 30.03 13.52
CA ASN A 207 5.08 30.72 12.26
C ASN A 207 6.10 31.83 12.45
N TYR A 208 7.15 31.84 11.63
CA TYR A 208 8.29 32.73 11.74
C TYR A 208 8.56 33.46 10.42
N THR A 209 9.23 34.60 10.51
CA THR A 209 9.73 35.35 9.34
C THR A 209 11.18 35.77 9.52
N PHE A 210 11.94 35.78 8.43
CA PHE A 210 13.28 36.37 8.39
C PHE A 210 13.51 37.12 7.06
N ASP A 211 14.42 38.09 7.09
CA ASP A 211 14.83 38.85 5.91
C ASP A 211 16.21 38.39 5.45
N LEU A 212 16.40 38.19 4.14
CA LEU A 212 17.69 37.90 3.53
C LEU A 212 18.12 39.07 2.64
N ALA A 213 19.32 39.61 2.89
CA ALA A 213 19.80 40.81 2.20
C ALA A 213 20.54 40.52 0.87
N GLU A 214 21.23 39.39 0.78
CA GLU A 214 22.04 38.97 -0.36
C GLU A 214 21.76 37.51 -0.73
N PRO A 215 21.89 37.10 -2.01
CA PRO A 215 21.68 35.71 -2.38
C PRO A 215 22.64 34.78 -1.65
N ALA A 216 22.12 33.72 -1.02
CA ALA A 216 22.93 32.80 -0.23
C ALA A 216 22.28 31.41 -0.14
N VAL A 217 23.08 30.39 0.16
CA VAL A 217 22.55 29.09 0.61
C VAL A 217 22.18 29.22 2.08
N VAL A 218 20.89 29.05 2.39
CA VAL A 218 20.34 29.14 3.74
C VAL A 218 19.97 27.74 4.20
N ARG A 219 20.42 27.38 5.41
CA ARG A 219 20.05 26.16 6.11
C ARG A 219 19.12 26.51 7.26
N ILE A 220 18.04 25.75 7.38
CA ILE A 220 17.01 25.85 8.41
C ILE A 220 16.92 24.48 9.08
N ASP A 221 17.15 24.41 10.39
CA ASP A 221 17.00 23.19 11.17
C ASP A 221 15.87 23.37 12.18
N LEU A 222 15.02 22.35 12.31
CA LEU A 222 14.01 22.25 13.36
C LEU A 222 14.27 20.97 14.14
N GLU A 223 14.62 21.14 15.40
CA GLU A 223 15.08 20.05 16.25
C GLU A 223 14.14 19.87 17.44
N SER A 224 13.83 18.62 17.76
CA SER A 224 12.94 18.25 18.84
C SER A 224 13.29 16.86 19.37
N GLU A 225 13.39 16.72 20.70
CA GLU A 225 13.68 15.41 21.32
C GLU A 225 12.44 14.51 21.43
N ASN A 226 11.25 15.11 21.58
CA ASN A 226 10.02 14.41 21.94
C ASN A 226 8.94 14.47 20.86
N GLY A 227 9.03 15.41 19.92
CA GLY A 227 8.13 15.57 18.79
C GLY A 227 8.82 15.25 17.47
N ASP A 228 8.04 14.72 16.53
CA ASP A 228 8.43 14.45 15.15
C ASP A 228 8.22 15.71 14.30
N SER A 229 9.29 16.33 13.81
CA SER A 229 9.28 17.73 13.37
C SER A 229 9.06 17.88 11.87
N VAL A 230 8.37 18.94 11.45
CA VAL A 230 8.14 19.25 10.03
C VAL A 230 8.38 20.73 9.77
N LEU A 231 9.16 21.03 8.75
CA LEU A 231 9.47 22.37 8.27
C LEU A 231 8.78 22.68 6.96
N SER A 232 8.32 23.91 6.82
CA SER A 232 7.92 24.49 5.53
C SER A 232 8.52 25.88 5.38
N LEU A 233 9.14 26.15 4.21
CA LEU A 233 9.71 27.44 3.83
C LEU A 233 8.90 28.03 2.67
N ALA A 234 8.54 29.31 2.77
CA ALA A 234 7.78 30.01 1.75
C ALA A 234 8.24 31.45 1.52
N SER A 235 7.78 32.06 0.42
CA SER A 235 7.90 33.50 0.14
C SER A 235 6.62 34.05 -0.52
N LEU A 236 6.38 35.36 -0.41
CA LEU A 236 5.20 36.00 -1.02
C LEU A 236 5.17 35.86 -2.56
N GLY A 237 6.33 35.85 -3.21
CA GLY A 237 6.42 35.77 -4.68
C GLY A 237 6.43 34.35 -5.23
N GLY A 238 6.89 33.38 -4.43
CA GLY A 238 7.10 31.99 -4.87
C GLY A 238 6.15 30.95 -4.26
N GLY A 239 5.33 31.31 -3.27
CA GLY A 239 4.57 30.33 -2.49
C GLY A 239 5.50 29.47 -1.62
N ILE A 240 5.15 28.19 -1.44
CA ILE A 240 6.01 27.21 -0.74
C ILE A 240 7.22 26.93 -1.64
N ILE A 241 8.41 27.08 -1.06
CA ILE A 241 9.72 26.89 -1.71
C ILE A 241 10.25 25.49 -1.40
N GLY A 242 10.01 24.99 -0.19
CA GLY A 242 10.41 23.65 0.22
C GLY A 242 9.74 23.24 1.52
N ALA A 243 9.62 21.94 1.73
CA ALA A 243 9.15 21.32 2.97
C ALA A 243 9.97 20.06 3.23
N ASN A 244 10.16 19.71 4.50
CA ASN A 244 10.94 18.55 4.92
C ASN A 244 10.55 18.14 6.35
N ASP A 245 10.57 16.85 6.64
CA ASP A 245 10.23 16.23 7.93
C ASP A 245 11.42 15.48 8.57
N ASP A 246 12.21 14.73 7.80
CA ASP A 246 13.31 13.91 8.33
C ASP A 246 14.70 14.21 7.72
N GLY A 247 14.97 15.46 7.30
CA GLY A 247 16.25 15.86 6.70
C GLY A 247 17.39 16.17 7.69
N GLY A 248 17.13 16.08 8.99
CA GLY A 248 18.07 16.29 10.10
C GLY A 248 18.29 15.02 10.92
N HIS A 249 19.06 15.10 12.01
CA HIS A 249 19.32 13.91 12.83
C HIS A 249 18.05 13.33 13.45
N ARG A 250 17.83 12.02 13.31
CA ARG A 250 16.62 11.31 13.79
C ARG A 250 15.35 11.79 13.08
N ARG A 251 14.42 12.40 13.81
CA ARG A 251 13.11 12.89 13.33
C ARG A 251 13.08 14.41 13.22
N ASN A 252 14.26 14.97 12.99
CA ASN A 252 14.45 16.41 12.91
C ASN A 252 14.37 16.82 11.44
N ALA A 253 13.77 17.97 11.17
CA ALA A 253 13.62 18.49 9.83
C ALA A 253 14.76 19.43 9.47
N ARG A 254 15.21 19.39 8.21
CA ARG A 254 16.20 20.32 7.66
C ARG A 254 15.84 20.75 6.24
N ILE A 255 15.95 22.05 5.98
CA ILE A 255 15.88 22.62 4.63
C ILE A 255 17.18 23.36 4.34
N GLU A 256 17.90 22.99 3.28
CA GLU A 256 19.03 23.76 2.75
C GLU A 256 18.72 24.22 1.31
N GLN A 257 18.59 25.54 1.10
CA GLN A 257 18.12 26.09 -0.17
C GLN A 257 18.90 27.35 -0.56
N TYR A 258 19.20 27.50 -1.86
CA TYR A 258 19.70 28.76 -2.40
C TYR A 258 18.55 29.77 -2.54
N LEU A 259 18.64 30.88 -1.82
CA LEU A 259 17.62 31.90 -1.70
C LEU A 259 18.11 33.24 -2.30
N GLN A 260 17.17 33.99 -2.87
CA GLN A 260 17.41 35.35 -3.36
C GLN A 260 17.10 36.37 -2.23
N PRO A 261 17.54 37.64 -2.36
CA PRO A 261 17.17 38.67 -1.39
C PRO A 261 15.65 38.81 -1.28
N GLY A 262 15.12 38.81 -0.05
CA GLY A 262 13.68 38.86 0.19
C GLY A 262 13.26 38.52 1.61
N ALA A 263 11.96 38.59 1.85
CA ALA A 263 11.33 38.16 3.09
C ALA A 263 10.79 36.74 2.94
N TYR A 264 11.11 35.89 3.92
CA TYR A 264 10.79 34.48 3.96
C TYR A 264 9.93 34.13 5.16
N PHE A 265 9.10 33.10 5.00
CA PHE A 265 8.19 32.59 6.01
C PHE A 265 8.56 31.14 6.32
N VAL A 266 8.62 30.79 7.60
CA VAL A 266 8.90 29.45 8.07
C VAL A 266 7.73 29.00 8.92
N GLU A 267 7.14 27.85 8.60
CA GLU A 267 6.24 27.15 9.51
C GLU A 267 6.99 25.96 10.13
N ALA A 268 6.95 25.90 11.46
CA ALA A 268 7.48 24.81 12.27
C ALA A 268 6.31 24.04 12.87
N THR A 269 6.10 22.81 12.41
CA THR A 269 4.98 21.94 12.78
C THR A 269 5.48 20.52 13.06
N THR A 270 4.55 19.56 13.15
CA THR A 270 4.85 18.16 13.50
C THR A 270 4.33 17.19 12.44
N TYR A 271 4.85 15.96 12.39
CA TYR A 271 4.42 14.93 11.44
C TYR A 271 3.04 14.36 11.83
N PHE A 272 2.89 13.89 13.07
CA PHE A 272 1.59 13.46 13.58
C PHE A 272 0.70 14.65 13.92
N ALA A 273 -0.61 14.43 13.74
CA ALA A 273 -1.64 15.34 14.18
C ALA A 273 -1.58 15.57 15.70
N ARG A 274 -2.14 16.70 16.11
CA ARG A 274 -2.04 17.27 17.46
C ARG A 274 -2.31 16.29 18.60
N ASP A 275 -3.24 15.35 18.43
CA ASP A 275 -3.71 14.44 19.48
C ASP A 275 -2.90 13.13 19.59
N TYR A 276 -1.99 12.89 18.63
CA TYR A 276 -1.14 11.71 18.57
C TYR A 276 0.32 11.99 19.01
N GLN A 277 0.67 13.26 19.22
CA GLN A 277 1.95 13.66 19.78
C GLN A 277 1.93 13.56 21.31
N PRO A 278 3.10 13.48 21.98
CA PRO A 278 3.15 13.74 23.41
C PRO A 278 2.46 15.07 23.73
N LEU A 279 1.69 15.12 24.83
CA LEU A 279 0.86 16.27 25.21
C LEU A 279 1.58 17.62 25.12
N GLN A 280 2.91 17.60 25.29
CA GLN A 280 3.81 18.70 25.02
C GLN A 280 5.11 18.19 24.40
N ALA A 281 5.60 18.86 23.35
CA ALA A 281 6.89 18.61 22.73
C ALA A 281 7.64 19.92 22.46
N ASP A 282 8.84 20.06 23.02
CA ASP A 282 9.67 21.25 22.82
C ASP A 282 10.46 21.17 21.51
N PHE A 283 10.69 22.32 20.87
CA PHE A 283 11.51 22.42 19.68
C PHE A 283 12.45 23.63 19.71
N THR A 284 13.53 23.53 18.92
CA THR A 284 14.43 24.63 18.57
C THR A 284 14.49 24.78 17.06
N LEU A 285 14.26 26.00 16.57
CA LEU A 285 14.44 26.40 15.18
C LEU A 285 15.75 27.18 15.06
N SER A 286 16.60 26.84 14.08
CA SER A 286 17.76 27.64 13.72
C SER A 286 17.80 27.94 12.22
N VAL A 287 18.20 29.17 11.85
CA VAL A 287 18.33 29.63 10.47
C VAL A 287 19.70 30.27 10.31
N ARG A 288 20.50 29.76 9.36
CA ARG A 288 21.87 30.23 9.13
C ARG A 288 22.27 30.22 7.66
N ILE A 289 23.26 31.03 7.31
CA ILE A 289 23.91 30.97 5.99
C ILE A 289 24.99 29.88 6.02
N VAL A 290 24.98 28.99 5.03
CA VAL A 290 25.99 27.95 4.88
C VAL A 290 27.26 28.55 4.28
N ASP A 291 28.41 28.30 4.92
CA ASP A 291 29.71 28.69 4.37
C ASP A 291 30.08 27.81 3.17
N GLU A 292 30.02 28.38 1.97
CA GLU A 292 30.35 27.70 0.72
C GLU A 292 31.80 27.17 0.66
N GLN A 293 32.75 27.79 1.38
CA GLN A 293 34.13 27.28 1.43
C GLN A 293 34.24 26.00 2.27
N ALA A 294 33.52 25.92 3.38
CA ALA A 294 33.43 24.71 4.21
C ALA A 294 32.71 23.59 3.46
N ARG A 295 31.61 23.92 2.77
CA ARG A 295 30.88 22.95 1.92
C ARG A 295 31.78 22.34 0.86
N ARG A 296 32.59 23.12 0.14
CA ARG A 296 33.50 22.60 -0.91
C ARG A 296 34.65 21.70 -0.41
N GLN A 297 34.91 21.64 0.90
CA GLN A 297 35.99 20.84 1.47
C GLN A 297 35.55 19.50 2.07
N GLY A 298 34.25 19.31 2.33
CA GLY A 298 33.68 18.06 2.86
C GLY A 298 33.46 16.95 1.82
N PRO A 299 32.95 15.77 2.24
CA PRO A 299 32.60 14.70 1.32
C PRO A 299 31.38 15.12 0.49
N HIS A 300 31.33 14.70 -0.78
CA HIS A 300 30.20 14.98 -1.68
C HIS A 300 29.86 13.70 -2.42
N LEU A 301 28.65 13.17 -2.21
CA LEU A 301 28.17 12.08 -3.05
C LEU A 301 27.83 12.58 -4.46
N LYS A 302 27.92 11.67 -5.41
CA LYS A 302 27.40 11.81 -6.76
C LYS A 302 26.90 10.47 -7.24
N VAL A 303 25.60 10.39 -7.53
CA VAL A 303 25.06 9.35 -8.41
C VAL A 303 25.59 9.62 -9.82
N GLU A 304 26.52 8.78 -10.26
CA GLU A 304 27.27 8.99 -11.49
C GLU A 304 26.60 8.37 -12.72
N ALA A 305 25.89 7.27 -12.52
CA ALA A 305 25.19 6.55 -13.57
C ALA A 305 23.94 5.89 -13.00
N VAL A 306 22.89 5.89 -13.79
CA VAL A 306 21.67 5.11 -13.58
C VAL A 306 21.35 4.46 -14.92
N ARG A 307 21.10 3.15 -14.91
CA ARG A 307 20.65 2.40 -16.07
C ARG A 307 19.35 1.72 -15.69
N THR A 308 18.29 2.09 -16.41
CA THR A 308 17.04 1.37 -16.45
C THR A 308 16.78 0.95 -17.89
N PRO A 309 15.90 -0.03 -18.13
CA PRO A 309 15.29 -0.16 -19.44
C PRO A 309 14.66 1.18 -19.85
N ALA A 310 14.81 1.54 -21.13
CA ALA A 310 14.19 2.76 -21.66
C ALA A 310 12.66 2.65 -21.72
N VAL A 311 12.17 1.41 -21.78
CA VAL A 311 10.77 1.03 -21.87
C VAL A 311 10.54 -0.16 -20.93
N VAL A 312 9.52 -0.09 -20.10
CA VAL A 312 9.07 -1.17 -19.20
C VAL A 312 7.57 -1.38 -19.39
N VAL A 313 7.01 -2.48 -18.87
CA VAL A 313 5.56 -2.76 -18.92
C VAL A 313 4.99 -2.58 -17.52
N ALA A 314 3.81 -1.95 -17.42
CA ALA A 314 3.12 -1.78 -16.15
C ALA A 314 2.87 -3.15 -15.48
N GLY A 315 3.15 -3.25 -14.18
CA GLY A 315 3.04 -4.48 -13.39
C GLY A 315 4.19 -5.49 -13.56
N ASP A 316 5.08 -5.31 -14.54
CA ASP A 316 6.27 -6.15 -14.70
C ASP A 316 7.44 -5.60 -13.87
N PRO A 317 8.16 -6.45 -13.11
CA PRO A 317 9.37 -6.04 -12.43
C PRO A 317 10.45 -5.70 -13.47
N PHE A 318 11.25 -4.68 -13.19
CA PHE A 318 12.40 -4.29 -13.97
C PHE A 318 13.60 -3.97 -13.08
N THR A 319 14.78 -4.30 -13.57
CA THR A 319 16.03 -4.07 -12.85
C THR A 319 16.50 -2.63 -13.01
N VAL A 320 17.04 -2.07 -11.92
CA VAL A 320 17.66 -0.75 -11.89
C VAL A 320 19.10 -0.87 -11.45
N ASP A 321 20.03 -0.57 -12.36
CA ASP A 321 21.44 -0.45 -12.02
C ASP A 321 21.79 1.01 -11.71
N TYR A 322 22.65 1.23 -10.73
CA TYR A 322 23.11 2.57 -10.40
C TYR A 322 24.59 2.57 -9.97
N ARG A 323 25.17 3.77 -9.92
CA ARG A 323 26.55 3.98 -9.48
C ARG A 323 26.66 5.25 -8.64
N VAL A 324 27.19 5.14 -7.43
CA VAL A 324 27.45 6.28 -6.53
C VAL A 324 28.96 6.42 -6.31
N GLY A 325 29.47 7.66 -6.30
CA GLY A 325 30.87 7.97 -5.97
C GLY A 325 30.99 9.18 -5.06
N ASN A 326 32.10 9.29 -4.33
CA ASN A 326 32.47 10.49 -3.59
C ASN A 326 33.33 11.41 -4.49
N ILE A 327 32.79 12.58 -4.83
CA ILE A 327 33.48 13.62 -5.61
C ILE A 327 34.05 14.75 -4.73
N GLY A 328 33.88 14.62 -3.41
CA GLY A 328 34.45 15.53 -2.41
C GLY A 328 35.97 15.42 -2.30
N ARG A 329 36.58 16.34 -1.54
CA ARG A 329 38.04 16.34 -1.31
C ARG A 329 38.46 15.62 -0.03
N SER A 330 37.51 15.21 0.79
CA SER A 330 37.71 14.39 1.97
C SER A 330 37.03 13.03 1.78
N ASP A 331 37.58 12.01 2.41
CA ASP A 331 37.00 10.67 2.47
C ASP A 331 35.62 10.70 3.15
N LEU A 332 34.77 9.72 2.84
CA LEU A 332 33.57 9.46 3.64
C LEU A 332 34.04 8.95 5.02
N PRO A 333 33.32 9.22 6.12
CA PRO A 333 33.74 8.72 7.42
C PRO A 333 33.73 7.18 7.40
N ASP A 334 34.90 6.55 7.54
CA ASP A 334 35.12 5.10 7.42
C ASP A 334 34.40 4.25 8.50
N ASP A 335 33.67 4.88 9.42
CA ASP A 335 33.05 4.24 10.56
C ASP A 335 31.53 4.50 10.54
N GLY A 336 30.70 3.51 10.16
CA GLY A 336 29.25 3.51 10.42
C GLY A 336 28.39 4.42 9.53
N THR A 337 28.93 4.83 8.39
CA THR A 337 28.23 5.68 7.44
C THR A 337 27.40 4.80 6.49
N GLU A 338 26.07 4.93 6.50
CA GLU A 338 25.15 4.15 5.66
C GLU A 338 24.74 4.96 4.43
N VAL A 339 24.90 4.40 3.22
CA VAL A 339 24.31 4.98 2.01
C VAL A 339 22.89 4.46 1.88
N TRP A 340 21.95 5.39 1.74
CA TRP A 340 20.54 5.07 1.52
C TRP A 340 20.14 5.46 0.12
N ILE A 341 19.50 4.53 -0.58
CA ILE A 341 19.01 4.75 -1.94
C ILE A 341 17.51 4.65 -1.97
N TYR A 342 16.89 5.62 -2.62
CA TYR A 342 15.45 5.67 -2.75
C TYR A 342 15.05 5.94 -4.19
N LEU A 343 14.01 5.23 -4.60
CA LEU A 343 13.42 5.29 -5.92
C LEU A 343 12.05 5.98 -5.84
N PHE A 344 11.81 6.96 -6.69
CA PHE A 344 10.48 7.57 -6.86
C PHE A 344 10.10 7.62 -8.33
N GLY A 345 8.81 7.50 -8.64
CA GLY A 345 8.29 7.68 -10.01
C GLY A 345 7.15 8.68 -10.11
N GLN A 346 6.73 9.01 -11.34
CA GLN A 346 5.53 9.83 -11.56
C GLN A 346 4.65 9.35 -12.72
N ALA A 347 3.55 8.68 -12.33
CA ALA A 347 2.23 8.80 -12.95
C ALA A 347 1.20 8.45 -11.84
N GLY A 348 0.43 9.43 -11.35
CA GLY A 348 -0.41 9.22 -10.15
C GLY A 348 0.39 9.07 -8.85
N GLN A 349 -0.27 8.95 -7.69
CA GLN A 349 0.37 8.66 -6.39
C GLN A 349 0.91 7.21 -6.35
N ASP A 350 1.70 6.82 -7.34
CA ASP A 350 2.34 5.51 -7.38
C ASP A 350 3.63 5.62 -6.54
N ASN A 351 3.52 5.17 -5.30
CA ASN A 351 4.68 4.76 -4.54
C ASN A 351 5.19 3.49 -5.23
N LEU A 352 6.22 3.62 -6.09
CA LEU A 352 7.11 2.48 -6.34
C LEU A 352 7.52 1.97 -4.95
N ASP A 353 7.29 0.69 -4.64
CA ASP A 353 7.64 0.16 -3.33
C ASP A 353 9.09 0.57 -2.98
N PRO A 354 9.31 1.28 -1.86
CA PRO A 354 10.61 1.86 -1.57
C PRO A 354 11.62 0.75 -1.30
N LEU A 355 12.50 0.50 -2.27
CA LEU A 355 13.68 -0.34 -2.10
C LEU A 355 14.78 0.48 -1.44
N SER A 356 14.54 0.88 -0.19
CA SER A 356 15.60 1.43 0.64
C SER A 356 16.56 0.31 1.03
N GLY A 357 17.78 0.35 0.49
CA GLY A 357 18.89 -0.48 0.96
C GLY A 357 19.88 0.35 1.79
N ILE A 358 20.61 -0.33 2.66
CA ILE A 358 21.72 0.21 3.45
C ILE A 358 23.01 -0.40 2.90
N TRP A 359 23.96 0.44 2.48
CA TRP A 359 25.31 0.00 2.07
C TRP A 359 26.39 0.69 2.89
N ASP A 360 27.43 -0.05 3.27
CA ASP A 360 28.60 0.49 3.98
C ASP A 360 29.28 1.56 3.12
N ALA A 361 29.29 2.81 3.59
CA ALA A 361 30.03 3.87 2.93
C ALA A 361 31.52 3.76 3.28
N GLY A 362 32.35 3.53 2.27
CA GLY A 362 33.79 3.38 2.47
C GLY A 362 34.59 2.94 1.25
N ALA A 363 33.98 2.33 0.24
CA ALA A 363 34.67 2.18 -1.05
C ALA A 363 34.22 3.25 -2.05
N ALA A 364 35.16 3.78 -2.80
CA ALA A 364 34.80 4.32 -4.09
C ALA A 364 34.44 3.11 -4.98
N TYR A 365 33.15 2.90 -5.27
CA TYR A 365 32.63 1.70 -5.94
C TYR A 365 32.39 1.97 -7.44
N HIS A 366 33.28 1.52 -8.34
CA HIS A 366 33.06 1.65 -9.80
C HIS A 366 33.58 0.44 -10.61
N THR A 367 32.85 0.04 -11.66
CA THR A 367 33.20 -1.03 -12.62
C THR A 367 33.57 -0.56 -14.05
N GLY A 368 33.95 0.72 -14.28
CA GLY A 368 34.27 1.19 -15.65
C GLY A 368 35.33 2.31 -15.80
N GLU A 369 36.14 2.24 -16.86
CA GLU A 369 37.43 2.94 -17.03
C GLU A 369 37.40 4.37 -17.59
N THR A 370 36.26 4.88 -18.07
CA THR A 370 36.27 6.10 -18.93
C THR A 370 35.70 7.37 -18.30
N THR A 371 35.20 7.33 -17.06
CA THR A 371 34.65 8.52 -16.38
C THR A 371 35.07 8.71 -14.93
N ALA A 372 35.98 7.87 -14.40
CA ALA A 372 36.46 8.05 -13.03
C ALA A 372 37.23 9.38 -12.91
N SER A 373 36.82 10.23 -11.98
CA SER A 373 37.70 11.31 -11.52
C SER A 373 38.96 10.67 -10.93
N SER A 374 40.11 11.34 -11.04
CA SER A 374 41.44 10.78 -10.77
C SER A 374 41.74 10.36 -9.31
N ALA A 375 40.72 10.17 -8.47
CA ALA A 375 40.81 9.92 -7.03
C ALA A 375 40.08 8.65 -6.55
N SER A 376 39.57 7.77 -7.44
CA SER A 376 38.73 6.61 -7.06
C SER A 376 39.45 5.25 -7.15
N THR A 377 39.14 4.32 -6.22
CA THR A 377 39.49 2.87 -6.22
C THR A 377 38.36 2.02 -6.86
N ARG A 378 38.55 0.71 -7.08
CA ARG A 378 37.64 -0.23 -7.84
C ARG A 378 37.24 -1.44 -6.97
N VAL A 379 35.96 -1.83 -6.94
CA VAL A 379 35.42 -3.10 -6.40
C VAL A 379 34.15 -3.53 -7.17
N ASP A 380 33.77 -4.81 -7.04
CA ASP A 380 32.71 -5.54 -7.75
C ASP A 380 31.29 -4.95 -7.53
N GLU A 381 30.41 -5.18 -8.52
CA GLU A 381 29.06 -4.63 -8.68
C GLU A 381 28.22 -4.60 -7.38
N VAL A 382 27.53 -3.48 -7.13
CA VAL A 382 26.43 -3.46 -6.15
C VAL A 382 25.26 -4.22 -6.76
N GLU A 383 24.58 -5.06 -5.98
CA GLU A 383 23.39 -5.79 -6.43
C GLU A 383 22.33 -4.81 -6.95
N ALA A 384 21.89 -5.05 -8.18
CA ALA A 384 20.79 -4.28 -8.75
C ALA A 384 19.49 -4.54 -7.98
N PHE A 385 18.60 -3.57 -7.95
CA PHE A 385 17.28 -3.75 -7.32
C PHE A 385 16.19 -3.91 -8.38
N GLU A 386 15.14 -4.66 -8.05
CA GLU A 386 13.97 -4.85 -8.90
C GLU A 386 12.84 -3.93 -8.47
N ALA A 387 12.36 -3.07 -9.37
CA ALA A 387 11.22 -2.19 -9.14
C ALA A 387 10.04 -2.57 -10.05
N THR A 388 8.82 -2.22 -9.64
CA THR A 388 7.59 -2.41 -10.44
C THR A 388 6.85 -1.09 -10.54
N ALA A 389 6.38 -0.74 -11.74
CA ALA A 389 5.57 0.45 -11.96
C ALA A 389 4.15 0.05 -12.36
N ASP A 390 3.13 0.65 -11.75
CA ASP A 390 1.74 0.22 -11.95
C ASP A 390 0.99 1.05 -13.01
N GLN A 391 1.34 2.33 -13.18
CA GLN A 391 0.74 3.19 -14.21
C GLN A 391 1.60 3.35 -15.46
N HIS A 392 0.95 3.22 -16.62
CA HIS A 392 1.56 3.49 -17.92
C HIS A 392 1.70 5.00 -18.20
N GLY A 393 2.72 5.34 -18.98
CA GLY A 393 3.00 6.69 -19.44
C GLY A 393 4.49 7.04 -19.40
N PRO A 394 4.84 8.23 -19.94
CA PRO A 394 6.15 8.79 -19.69
C PRO A 394 6.28 9.04 -18.18
N THR A 395 7.25 8.37 -17.57
CA THR A 395 7.58 8.53 -16.16
C THR A 395 9.05 8.87 -16.04
N TRP A 396 9.48 9.10 -14.81
CA TRP A 396 10.88 9.18 -14.45
C TRP A 396 11.10 8.29 -13.25
N VAL A 397 12.33 7.88 -13.03
CA VAL A 397 12.79 7.36 -11.75
C VAL A 397 13.75 8.36 -11.14
N PHE A 398 13.54 8.70 -9.87
CA PHE A 398 14.55 9.36 -9.07
C PHE A 398 15.44 8.31 -8.45
N ILE A 399 16.75 8.53 -8.44
CA ILE A 399 17.67 7.76 -7.59
C ILE A 399 18.40 8.76 -6.72
N GLY A 400 18.09 8.73 -5.43
CA GLY A 400 18.81 9.48 -4.41
C GLY A 400 19.86 8.61 -3.75
N ALA A 401 20.98 9.19 -3.36
CA ALA A 401 21.96 8.59 -2.48
C ALA A 401 22.30 9.64 -1.41
N TYR A 402 22.00 9.35 -0.14
CA TYR A 402 22.47 10.14 0.99
C TYR A 402 23.33 9.31 1.92
N THR A 403 24.08 10.00 2.77
CA THR A 403 25.00 9.39 3.72
C THR A 403 24.93 10.11 5.06
N ASP A 404 24.81 9.36 6.14
CA ASP A 404 24.78 9.87 7.52
C ASP A 404 26.07 9.57 8.27
N ASN A 405 26.46 10.43 9.21
CA ASN A 405 27.52 10.11 10.16
C ASN A 405 27.00 9.13 11.25
N PRO A 406 27.85 8.58 12.13
CA PRO A 406 27.41 7.71 13.25
C PRO A 406 26.40 8.34 14.21
N GLU A 407 26.25 9.66 14.15
CA GLU A 407 25.28 10.44 14.90
C GLU A 407 24.05 10.74 14.02
N GLY A 408 23.76 9.95 12.98
CA GLY A 408 22.58 10.03 12.10
C GLY A 408 22.35 11.39 11.43
N VAL A 409 23.39 12.20 11.23
CA VAL A 409 23.31 13.49 10.54
C VAL A 409 23.70 13.31 9.08
N GLU A 410 22.84 13.73 8.16
CA GLU A 410 23.19 13.78 6.72
C GLU A 410 24.48 14.60 6.49
N VAL A 411 25.48 13.93 5.93
CA VAL A 411 26.81 14.46 5.60
C VAL A 411 26.88 14.84 4.13
N ALA A 412 26.20 14.09 3.25
CA ALA A 412 26.09 14.41 1.84
C ALA A 412 24.86 13.76 1.20
N PHE A 413 24.34 14.41 0.16
CA PHE A 413 23.25 13.91 -0.67
C PHE A 413 23.50 14.22 -2.15
N HIS A 414 23.13 13.29 -3.01
CA HIS A 414 22.98 13.52 -4.44
C HIS A 414 21.87 12.66 -5.01
N GLY A 415 21.11 13.19 -5.96
CA GLY A 415 20.22 12.35 -6.74
C GLY A 415 20.03 12.84 -8.15
N ILE A 416 19.62 11.91 -9.01
CA ILE A 416 19.39 12.17 -10.43
C ILE A 416 18.06 11.58 -10.86
N TRP A 417 17.43 12.24 -11.83
CA TRP A 417 16.23 11.76 -12.50
C TRP A 417 16.64 11.01 -13.77
N HIS A 418 15.99 9.87 -14.04
CA HIS A 418 16.14 9.11 -15.26
C HIS A 418 14.77 8.86 -15.90
N ASN A 419 14.57 9.24 -17.15
CA ASN A 419 13.27 9.07 -17.80
C ASN A 419 13.12 7.66 -18.34
N LEU A 420 11.91 7.12 -18.27
CA LEU A 420 11.55 5.87 -18.94
C LEU A 420 10.08 5.92 -19.39
N MET A 421 9.71 5.04 -20.31
CA MET A 421 8.33 4.88 -20.76
C MET A 421 7.75 3.61 -20.14
N VAL A 422 6.70 3.74 -19.33
CA VAL A 422 5.92 2.58 -18.87
C VAL A 422 4.83 2.33 -19.89
N LEU A 423 4.78 1.12 -20.44
CA LEU A 423 3.74 0.72 -21.37
C LEU A 423 2.57 0.09 -20.64
N SER A 424 1.34 0.29 -21.12
CA SER A 424 0.16 -0.39 -20.58
C SER A 424 0.11 -1.88 -20.91
N GLY A 425 1.09 -2.37 -21.68
CA GLY A 425 1.18 -3.74 -22.16
C GLY A 425 2.44 -3.94 -23.00
N PRO A 426 2.71 -5.16 -23.48
CA PRO A 426 3.86 -5.47 -24.30
C PRO A 426 3.62 -5.07 -25.76
N THR A 427 4.64 -4.53 -26.41
CA THR A 427 4.64 -4.26 -27.87
C THR A 427 5.30 -5.40 -28.61
N PHE A 428 4.78 -5.73 -29.78
CA PHE A 428 5.39 -6.69 -30.69
C PHE A 428 5.00 -6.37 -32.12
N GLY A 429 5.93 -6.65 -33.04
CA GLY A 429 5.71 -6.46 -34.47
C GLY A 429 4.57 -7.35 -34.98
N PRO A 430 4.13 -7.14 -36.24
CA PRO A 430 3.11 -7.98 -36.86
C PRO A 430 3.52 -9.47 -36.82
N VAL A 431 2.68 -10.30 -36.20
CA VAL A 431 2.81 -11.75 -36.16
C VAL A 431 1.56 -12.37 -36.75
N ASP A 432 1.76 -13.27 -37.72
CA ASP A 432 0.67 -14.03 -38.30
C ASP A 432 0.34 -15.25 -37.41
N VAL A 433 -0.94 -15.51 -37.21
CA VAL A 433 -1.48 -16.58 -36.36
C VAL A 433 -2.70 -17.22 -37.02
N SER A 434 -2.95 -18.50 -36.73
CA SER A 434 -4.12 -19.20 -37.27
C SER A 434 -5.20 -19.39 -36.20
N VAL A 435 -6.42 -18.93 -36.50
CA VAL A 435 -7.62 -19.15 -35.69
C VAL A 435 -8.68 -19.88 -36.50
N GLY A 436 -8.94 -21.14 -36.14
CA GLY A 436 -9.82 -22.02 -36.91
C GLY A 436 -9.21 -22.39 -38.26
N PHE A 437 -9.82 -21.90 -39.35
CA PHE A 437 -9.36 -22.13 -40.73
C PHE A 437 -8.92 -20.83 -41.42
N SER A 438 -8.62 -19.78 -40.65
CA SER A 438 -8.26 -18.46 -41.18
C SER A 438 -7.05 -17.90 -40.46
N ASP A 439 -6.24 -17.19 -41.22
CA ASP A 439 -5.01 -16.56 -40.73
C ASP A 439 -5.24 -15.07 -40.46
N TYR A 440 -4.64 -14.59 -39.39
CA TYR A 440 -4.76 -13.24 -38.89
C TYR A 440 -3.38 -12.68 -38.55
N THR A 441 -3.14 -11.43 -38.91
CA THR A 441 -2.00 -10.65 -38.47
C THR A 441 -2.37 -9.91 -37.20
N VAL A 442 -1.56 -10.03 -36.16
CA VAL A 442 -1.71 -9.31 -34.89
C VAL A 442 -0.50 -8.42 -34.69
N ALA A 443 -0.74 -7.15 -34.37
CA ALA A 443 0.32 -6.21 -34.02
C ALA A 443 -0.08 -5.43 -32.76
N ALA A 444 0.89 -5.15 -31.90
CA ALA A 444 0.70 -4.36 -30.69
C ALA A 444 1.69 -3.19 -30.68
N ASP A 445 1.14 -1.98 -30.75
CA ASP A 445 1.92 -0.75 -30.83
C ASP A 445 1.53 0.20 -29.68
N ALA A 446 2.53 0.84 -29.09
CA ALA A 446 2.35 1.89 -28.09
C ALA A 446 2.16 3.26 -28.75
N ASP A 447 1.26 4.08 -28.20
CA ASP A 447 1.20 5.50 -28.53
C ASP A 447 2.27 6.31 -27.77
N ASP A 448 2.38 7.61 -28.09
CA ASP A 448 3.33 8.54 -27.43
C ASP A 448 3.09 8.66 -25.91
N GLY A 449 1.94 8.22 -25.41
CA GLY A 449 1.56 8.19 -24.00
C GLY A 449 1.76 6.83 -23.35
N GLY A 450 2.45 5.88 -23.98
CA GLY A 450 2.72 4.54 -23.44
C GLY A 450 1.51 3.62 -23.45
N LYS A 451 0.37 4.03 -24.01
CA LYS A 451 -0.79 3.13 -24.11
C LYS A 451 -0.62 2.20 -25.29
N VAL A 452 -0.62 0.89 -25.02
CA VAL A 452 -0.55 -0.14 -26.05
C VAL A 452 -1.93 -0.42 -26.62
N THR A 453 -1.98 -0.51 -27.95
CA THR A 453 -3.18 -0.90 -28.69
C THR A 453 -2.86 -2.10 -29.56
N THR A 454 -3.71 -3.13 -29.45
CA THR A 454 -3.56 -4.36 -30.23
C THR A 454 -4.53 -4.33 -31.42
N SER A 455 -4.01 -4.56 -32.61
CA SER A 455 -4.77 -4.66 -33.85
C SER A 455 -4.78 -6.11 -34.34
N VAL A 456 -5.90 -6.55 -34.91
CA VAL A 456 -6.08 -7.88 -35.50
C VAL A 456 -6.73 -7.71 -36.86
N THR A 457 -6.05 -8.15 -37.92
CA THR A 457 -6.54 -8.08 -39.31
C THR A 457 -6.45 -9.45 -39.96
N ARG A 458 -7.43 -9.82 -40.78
CA ARG A 458 -7.39 -11.10 -41.50
C ARG A 458 -6.39 -11.00 -42.66
N VAL A 459 -5.51 -11.99 -42.82
CA VAL A 459 -4.48 -12.00 -43.88
C VAL A 459 -5.09 -11.96 -45.28
N ALA A 460 -6.13 -12.77 -45.51
CA ALA A 460 -6.80 -12.87 -46.82
C ALA A 460 -7.67 -11.65 -47.18
N ASP A 461 -8.11 -10.87 -46.20
CA ASP A 461 -8.97 -9.69 -46.38
C ASP A 461 -8.80 -8.72 -45.19
N PRO A 462 -7.81 -7.81 -45.24
CA PRO A 462 -7.48 -6.93 -44.10
C PRO A 462 -8.61 -5.98 -43.68
N ASP A 463 -9.57 -5.71 -44.57
CA ASP A 463 -10.70 -4.82 -44.32
C ASP A 463 -11.92 -5.55 -43.70
N ALA A 464 -11.87 -6.89 -43.58
CA ALA A 464 -12.95 -7.68 -43.01
C ALA A 464 -13.11 -7.44 -41.51
N GLU A 465 -14.37 -7.35 -41.05
CA GLU A 465 -14.66 -7.30 -39.62
C GLU A 465 -14.26 -8.62 -38.96
N VAL A 466 -13.43 -8.52 -37.92
CA VAL A 466 -12.98 -9.67 -37.12
C VAL A 466 -13.93 -9.87 -35.95
N ASP A 467 -14.47 -11.09 -35.84
CA ASP A 467 -15.32 -11.50 -34.73
C ASP A 467 -14.62 -11.28 -33.37
N PRO A 468 -15.31 -10.77 -32.34
CA PRO A 468 -14.70 -10.48 -31.04
C PRO A 468 -14.02 -11.69 -30.39
N GLU A 469 -14.58 -12.90 -30.49
CA GLU A 469 -13.99 -14.11 -29.92
C GLU A 469 -12.71 -14.49 -30.68
N VAL A 470 -12.76 -14.41 -32.00
CA VAL A 470 -11.59 -14.63 -32.86
C VAL A 470 -10.48 -13.62 -32.57
N ARG A 471 -10.83 -12.36 -32.29
CA ARG A 471 -9.86 -11.33 -31.88
C ARG A 471 -9.16 -11.74 -30.59
N LEU A 472 -9.89 -12.18 -29.56
CA LEU A 472 -9.31 -12.64 -28.29
C LEU A 472 -8.37 -13.84 -28.52
N GLN A 473 -8.79 -14.81 -29.34
CA GLN A 473 -7.97 -15.98 -29.70
C GLN A 473 -6.68 -15.57 -30.42
N ALA A 474 -6.78 -14.66 -31.39
CA ALA A 474 -5.62 -14.17 -32.14
C ALA A 474 -4.63 -13.42 -31.24
N VAL A 475 -5.11 -12.50 -30.39
CA VAL A 475 -4.26 -11.74 -29.44
C VAL A 475 -3.56 -12.67 -28.47
N TYR A 476 -4.27 -13.63 -27.88
CA TYR A 476 -3.66 -14.63 -27.00
C TYR A 476 -2.59 -15.45 -27.74
N THR A 477 -2.89 -15.91 -28.96
CA THR A 477 -1.97 -16.72 -29.77
C THR A 477 -0.70 -15.96 -30.11
N ALA A 478 -0.83 -14.69 -30.51
CA ALA A 478 0.31 -13.83 -30.81
C ALA A 478 1.15 -13.52 -29.56
N GLY A 479 0.50 -13.28 -28.42
CA GLY A 479 1.19 -13.12 -27.14
C GLY A 479 1.99 -14.36 -26.74
N VAL A 480 1.43 -15.57 -26.89
CA VAL A 480 2.16 -16.81 -26.62
C VAL A 480 3.35 -16.95 -27.59
N SER A 481 3.15 -16.67 -28.88
CA SER A 481 4.21 -16.74 -29.87
C SER A 481 5.39 -15.83 -29.53
N THR A 482 5.10 -14.59 -29.12
CA THR A 482 6.10 -13.52 -28.95
C THR A 482 6.71 -13.42 -27.56
N GLN A 483 6.03 -13.91 -26.52
CA GLN A 483 6.49 -13.74 -25.13
C GLN A 483 6.70 -15.05 -24.37
N ILE A 484 6.26 -16.19 -24.93
CA ILE A 484 6.42 -17.50 -24.27
C ILE A 484 7.25 -18.43 -25.15
N LEU A 485 6.87 -18.57 -26.42
CA LEU A 485 7.53 -19.45 -27.37
C LEU A 485 8.88 -18.86 -27.84
N ASP A 486 8.91 -17.56 -28.13
CA ASP A 486 10.17 -16.85 -28.37
C ASP A 486 11.02 -16.82 -27.09
N GLY A 487 12.30 -17.15 -27.20
CA GLY A 487 13.19 -17.28 -26.05
C GLY A 487 12.85 -18.44 -25.08
N ILE A 488 11.96 -19.38 -25.45
CA ILE A 488 11.50 -20.45 -24.53
C ILE A 488 12.63 -21.25 -23.88
N PHE A 489 13.74 -21.47 -24.60
CA PHE A 489 14.92 -22.22 -24.13
C PHE A 489 15.90 -21.37 -23.31
N GLU A 490 15.71 -20.05 -23.25
CA GLU A 490 16.53 -19.12 -22.46
C GLU A 490 15.95 -18.93 -21.05
N ARG A 491 14.75 -19.46 -20.80
CA ARG A 491 14.07 -19.39 -19.50
C ARG A 491 14.90 -20.13 -18.44
N PRO A 492 15.19 -19.52 -17.27
CA PRO A 492 16.11 -20.09 -16.28
C PRO A 492 15.79 -21.54 -15.87
N ALA A 493 14.51 -21.87 -15.67
CA ALA A 493 14.08 -23.21 -15.28
C ALA A 493 14.15 -24.26 -16.42
N ILE A 494 14.29 -23.82 -17.67
CA ILE A 494 14.32 -24.67 -18.87
C ILE A 494 15.74 -24.81 -19.43
N ALA A 495 16.56 -23.76 -19.34
CA ALA A 495 17.89 -23.68 -19.95
C ALA A 495 18.85 -24.81 -19.50
N GLY A 496 18.65 -25.36 -18.30
CA GLY A 496 19.45 -26.46 -17.76
C GLY A 496 18.95 -27.87 -18.10
N LEU A 497 17.77 -28.02 -18.71
CA LEU A 497 17.14 -29.32 -18.93
C LEU A 497 17.66 -30.00 -20.20
N SER A 498 17.99 -31.30 -20.10
CA SER A 498 18.52 -32.08 -21.24
C SER A 498 17.45 -32.42 -22.27
N GLU A 499 17.76 -32.18 -23.54
CA GLU A 499 16.88 -32.47 -24.67
C GLU A 499 17.18 -33.81 -25.38
N GLU A 500 18.25 -34.51 -24.97
CA GLU A 500 18.74 -35.70 -25.66
C GLU A 500 18.13 -37.01 -25.13
N SER A 501 17.20 -36.96 -24.17
CA SER A 501 16.58 -38.15 -23.58
C SER A 501 15.72 -38.92 -24.60
N ASP A 502 15.63 -40.25 -24.46
CA ASP A 502 14.74 -41.09 -25.26
C ASP A 502 13.28 -40.69 -25.02
N PRO A 503 12.57 -40.09 -25.99
CA PRO A 503 11.31 -39.41 -25.72
C PRO A 503 10.15 -40.41 -25.58
N VAL A 504 9.51 -40.40 -24.41
CA VAL A 504 8.19 -41.02 -24.23
C VAL A 504 7.13 -40.03 -24.71
N ARG A 505 6.20 -40.51 -25.55
CA ARG A 505 5.08 -39.67 -25.99
C ARG A 505 4.22 -39.29 -24.78
N HIS A 506 4.32 -38.04 -24.38
CA HIS A 506 3.54 -37.43 -23.31
C HIS A 506 2.78 -36.23 -23.87
N ASN A 507 1.50 -36.11 -23.55
CA ASN A 507 0.67 -35.00 -24.00
C ASN A 507 0.14 -34.26 -22.77
N VAL A 508 0.74 -33.11 -22.47
CA VAL A 508 0.26 -32.19 -21.44
C VAL A 508 -0.92 -31.43 -22.03
N ALA A 509 -2.14 -31.86 -21.75
CA ALA A 509 -3.33 -31.17 -22.23
C ALA A 509 -3.67 -29.97 -21.33
N ASN A 510 -3.83 -28.78 -21.93
CA ASN A 510 -4.41 -27.53 -21.38
C ASN A 510 -4.67 -27.56 -19.87
N LEU A 511 -3.59 -27.47 -19.08
CA LEU A 511 -3.67 -27.51 -17.64
C LEU A 511 -3.94 -26.11 -17.12
N SER A 512 -5.01 -25.97 -16.34
CA SER A 512 -5.17 -24.82 -15.46
C SER A 512 -4.17 -24.92 -14.29
N PRO A 513 -3.87 -23.82 -13.59
CA PRO A 513 -3.04 -23.85 -12.38
C PRO A 513 -3.53 -24.88 -11.34
N SER A 514 -4.84 -24.95 -11.10
CA SER A 514 -5.42 -25.97 -10.21
C SER A 514 -5.25 -27.40 -10.74
N ALA A 515 -5.19 -27.58 -12.07
CA ALA A 515 -4.90 -28.88 -12.66
C ALA A 515 -3.43 -29.29 -12.48
N LEU A 516 -2.48 -28.35 -12.42
CA LEU A 516 -1.08 -28.63 -12.08
C LEU A 516 -0.94 -29.11 -10.63
N VAL A 517 -1.58 -28.42 -9.69
CA VAL A 517 -1.59 -28.81 -8.26
C VAL A 517 -2.18 -30.21 -8.07
N ARG A 518 -3.34 -30.47 -8.69
CA ARG A 518 -3.97 -31.80 -8.69
C ARG A 518 -3.06 -32.86 -9.29
N MET A 519 -2.45 -32.57 -10.43
CA MET A 519 -1.57 -33.52 -11.12
C MET A 519 -0.33 -33.84 -10.28
N PHE A 520 0.25 -32.85 -9.61
CA PHE A 520 1.34 -33.07 -8.67
C PHE A 520 0.89 -34.02 -7.54
N GLY A 521 -0.24 -33.76 -6.89
CA GLY A 521 -0.78 -34.65 -5.85
C GLY A 521 -0.98 -36.10 -6.33
N GLN A 522 -1.48 -36.28 -7.56
CA GLN A 522 -1.64 -37.61 -8.18
C GLN A 522 -0.29 -38.28 -8.43
N MET A 523 0.68 -37.55 -9.00
CA MET A 523 2.02 -38.08 -9.27
C MET A 523 2.74 -38.45 -7.97
N TYR A 524 2.71 -37.56 -6.99
CA TYR A 524 3.33 -37.75 -5.69
C TYR A 524 2.79 -39.00 -4.97
N ALA A 525 1.46 -39.12 -4.85
CA ALA A 525 0.84 -40.28 -4.22
C ALA A 525 1.16 -41.59 -4.97
N ALA A 526 1.09 -41.58 -6.31
CA ALA A 526 1.39 -42.75 -7.13
C ALA A 526 2.86 -43.19 -7.03
N SER A 527 3.79 -42.23 -6.99
CA SER A 527 5.22 -42.52 -6.84
C SER A 527 5.54 -43.10 -5.46
N LEU A 528 4.89 -42.60 -4.39
CA LEU A 528 5.07 -43.17 -3.05
C LEU A 528 4.46 -44.57 -2.93
N ASP A 529 3.28 -44.81 -3.49
CA ASP A 529 2.67 -46.14 -3.54
C ASP A 529 3.58 -47.16 -4.26
N ALA A 530 4.13 -46.76 -5.42
CA ALA A 530 5.03 -47.61 -6.20
C ALA A 530 6.37 -47.91 -5.50
N SER A 531 6.83 -47.04 -4.61
CA SER A 531 8.10 -47.21 -3.88
C SER A 531 8.03 -48.24 -2.74
N GLY A 532 6.82 -48.57 -2.25
CA GLY A 532 6.62 -49.42 -1.06
C GLY A 532 7.00 -48.76 0.28
N LEU A 533 7.40 -47.48 0.29
CA LEU A 533 7.76 -46.73 1.51
C LEU A 533 6.58 -46.60 2.48
N ILE A 534 5.36 -46.45 1.95
CA ILE A 534 4.13 -46.38 2.76
C ILE A 534 3.91 -47.70 3.51
N ASP A 535 4.05 -48.84 2.83
CA ASP A 535 3.89 -50.16 3.42
C ASP A 535 4.93 -50.43 4.51
N GLY A 536 6.20 -50.07 4.26
CA GLY A 536 7.28 -50.17 5.25
C GLY A 536 7.00 -49.33 6.49
N ARG A 537 6.54 -48.08 6.32
CA ARG A 537 6.14 -47.21 7.43
C ARG A 537 4.97 -47.80 8.22
N LEU A 538 3.93 -48.30 7.54
CA LEU A 538 2.79 -48.96 8.20
C LEU A 538 3.22 -50.24 8.95
N ALA A 539 4.29 -50.89 8.50
CA ALA A 539 4.95 -51.99 9.21
C ALA A 539 5.93 -51.55 10.31
N SER A 540 6.04 -50.23 10.58
CA SER A 540 6.98 -49.62 11.55
C SER A 540 8.46 -49.85 11.23
N GLU A 541 8.81 -49.89 9.95
CA GLU A 541 10.20 -49.97 9.47
C GLU A 541 10.84 -48.57 9.41
N VAL A 542 12.17 -48.52 9.57
CA VAL A 542 12.94 -47.27 9.38
C VAL A 542 12.97 -46.95 7.90
N ILE A 543 12.77 -45.68 7.54
CA ILE A 543 12.83 -45.24 6.15
C ILE A 543 14.26 -45.41 5.63
N ASP A 544 14.41 -46.12 4.50
CA ASP A 544 15.69 -46.24 3.81
C ASP A 544 15.96 -44.96 3.01
N PRO A 545 16.99 -44.16 3.38
CA PRO A 545 17.32 -42.96 2.63
C PRO A 545 17.68 -43.23 1.16
N VAL A 546 18.19 -44.43 0.83
CA VAL A 546 18.49 -44.82 -0.56
C VAL A 546 17.20 -44.97 -1.36
N ALA A 547 16.11 -45.45 -0.76
CA ALA A 547 14.82 -45.56 -1.43
C ALA A 547 14.23 -44.18 -1.79
N ILE A 548 14.46 -43.16 -0.94
CA ILE A 548 14.10 -41.76 -1.26
C ILE A 548 14.94 -41.24 -2.43
N GLU A 549 16.23 -41.58 -2.48
CA GLU A 549 17.11 -41.20 -3.58
C GLU A 549 16.69 -41.85 -4.91
N GLU A 550 16.39 -43.16 -4.92
CA GLU A 550 15.90 -43.87 -6.11
C GLU A 550 14.58 -43.29 -6.61
N LEU A 551 13.65 -42.94 -5.70
CA LEU A 551 12.40 -42.28 -6.03
C LEU A 551 12.62 -41.02 -6.88
N TRP A 552 13.58 -40.18 -6.50
CA TRP A 552 13.88 -38.94 -7.22
C TRP A 552 14.70 -39.15 -8.50
N LEU A 553 15.58 -40.15 -8.55
CA LEU A 553 16.26 -40.52 -9.79
C LEU A 553 15.27 -41.04 -10.84
N ASP A 554 14.31 -41.87 -10.43
CA ASP A 554 13.23 -42.35 -11.29
C ASP A 554 12.34 -41.19 -11.74
N ALA A 555 11.95 -40.30 -10.82
CA ALA A 555 11.17 -39.11 -11.15
C ALA A 555 11.89 -38.19 -12.15
N ALA A 556 13.18 -37.93 -11.95
CA ALA A 556 14.02 -37.11 -12.83
C ALA A 556 14.15 -37.74 -14.23
N SER A 557 14.32 -39.06 -14.31
CA SER A 557 14.39 -39.81 -15.57
C SER A 557 13.09 -39.69 -16.37
N VAL A 558 11.94 -39.91 -15.73
CA VAL A 558 10.62 -39.76 -16.35
C VAL A 558 10.38 -38.30 -16.79
N ALA A 559 10.70 -37.34 -15.91
CA ALA A 559 10.54 -35.92 -16.18
C ALA A 559 11.40 -35.47 -17.37
N SER A 560 12.67 -35.87 -17.43
CA SER A 560 13.58 -35.58 -18.53
C SER A 560 13.07 -36.13 -19.87
N SER A 561 12.53 -37.35 -19.87
CA SER A 561 11.94 -37.94 -21.08
C SER A 561 10.71 -37.18 -21.57
N HIS A 562 9.82 -36.74 -20.66
CA HIS A 562 8.67 -35.90 -21.00
C HIS A 562 9.10 -34.54 -21.54
N TYR A 563 10.13 -33.94 -20.94
CA TYR A 563 10.68 -32.66 -21.41
C TYR A 563 11.30 -32.79 -22.80
N ALA A 564 12.13 -33.80 -23.09
CA ALA A 564 12.73 -33.99 -24.41
C ALA A 564 11.67 -34.11 -25.52
N SER A 565 10.55 -34.80 -25.26
CA SER A 565 9.41 -34.85 -26.19
C SER A 565 8.77 -33.47 -26.41
N THR A 566 8.68 -32.67 -25.34
CA THR A 566 8.06 -31.34 -25.33
C THR A 566 8.95 -30.32 -26.04
N ALA A 567 10.24 -30.28 -25.72
CA ALA A 567 11.24 -29.45 -26.37
C ALA A 567 11.30 -29.69 -27.89
N LYS A 568 11.23 -30.95 -28.32
CA LYS A 568 11.14 -31.30 -29.74
C LYS A 568 9.91 -30.73 -30.43
N TYR A 569 8.77 -30.69 -29.74
CA TYR A 569 7.55 -30.07 -30.26
C TYR A 569 7.70 -28.55 -30.35
N TRP A 570 8.23 -27.87 -29.32
CA TRP A 570 8.49 -26.43 -29.36
C TRP A 570 9.44 -26.03 -30.48
N ARG A 571 10.54 -26.78 -30.69
CA ARG A 571 11.43 -26.57 -31.85
C ARG A 571 10.69 -26.70 -33.17
N SER A 572 9.78 -27.65 -33.30
CA SER A 572 9.01 -27.80 -34.54
C SER A 572 8.06 -26.63 -34.82
N LEU A 573 7.68 -25.87 -33.79
CA LEU A 573 6.92 -24.62 -33.88
C LEU A 573 7.81 -23.39 -34.12
N LEU A 574 9.08 -23.42 -33.68
CA LEU A 574 10.06 -22.37 -33.97
C LEU A 574 10.63 -22.51 -35.41
N ASP A 575 10.81 -23.74 -35.89
CA ASP A 575 11.31 -24.08 -37.24
C ASP A 575 10.21 -24.04 -38.31
N LEU A 576 9.19 -23.17 -38.18
CA LEU A 576 8.13 -23.02 -39.17
C LEU A 576 8.71 -22.40 -40.47
N ASP A 577 9.06 -23.26 -41.43
CA ASP A 577 9.46 -22.88 -42.80
C ASP A 577 8.33 -22.14 -43.57
N GLU A 578 8.70 -21.37 -44.61
CA GLU A 578 7.76 -20.82 -45.60
C GLU A 578 6.79 -21.91 -46.11
N GLY A 579 5.51 -21.79 -45.75
CA GLY A 579 4.43 -22.68 -46.19
C GLY A 579 3.91 -23.68 -45.15
N ARG A 580 4.40 -23.64 -43.90
CA ARG A 580 3.69 -24.26 -42.75
C ARG A 580 2.63 -23.29 -42.20
N PRO A 581 1.53 -23.80 -41.60
CA PRO A 581 0.55 -22.93 -40.97
C PRO A 581 1.18 -22.22 -39.78
N GLU A 582 0.81 -20.96 -39.61
CA GLU A 582 1.18 -20.12 -38.48
C GLU A 582 0.78 -20.75 -37.14
N LEU A 583 1.32 -20.23 -36.03
CA LEU A 583 0.99 -20.76 -34.70
C LEU A 583 -0.54 -20.76 -34.53
N SER A 584 -1.11 -21.95 -34.30
CA SER A 584 -2.55 -22.08 -34.10
C SER A 584 -2.93 -21.77 -32.65
N PHE A 585 -4.16 -21.29 -32.42
CA PHE A 585 -4.66 -21.09 -31.05
C PHE A 585 -4.55 -22.36 -30.19
N ARG A 586 -4.72 -23.55 -30.79
CA ARG A 586 -4.55 -24.82 -30.11
C ARG A 586 -3.10 -25.07 -29.69
N ASP A 587 -2.15 -24.80 -30.58
CA ASP A 587 -0.72 -24.96 -30.30
C ASP A 587 -0.27 -23.94 -29.25
N ALA A 588 -0.74 -22.69 -29.32
CA ALA A 588 -0.45 -21.67 -28.30
C ALA A 588 -0.92 -22.09 -26.89
N ARG A 589 -2.12 -22.68 -26.77
CA ARG A 589 -2.57 -23.21 -25.47
C ARG A 589 -1.71 -24.38 -25.00
N ALA A 590 -1.32 -25.27 -25.92
CA ALA A 590 -0.44 -26.39 -25.59
C ALA A 590 0.93 -25.89 -25.11
N VAL A 591 1.56 -24.95 -25.82
CA VAL A 591 2.85 -24.35 -25.45
C VAL A 591 2.77 -23.75 -24.05
N HIS A 592 1.79 -22.90 -23.78
CA HIS A 592 1.67 -22.23 -22.48
C HIS A 592 1.51 -23.25 -21.33
N SER A 593 0.63 -24.25 -21.47
CA SER A 593 0.46 -25.28 -20.46
C SER A 593 1.69 -26.19 -20.30
N GLN A 594 2.38 -26.50 -21.39
CA GLN A 594 3.60 -27.31 -21.37
C GLN A 594 4.74 -26.58 -20.68
N VAL A 595 4.86 -25.25 -20.87
CA VAL A 595 5.84 -24.42 -20.16
C VAL A 595 5.55 -24.45 -18.66
N ALA A 596 4.30 -24.20 -18.26
CA ALA A 596 3.93 -24.23 -16.85
C ALA A 596 4.22 -25.60 -16.22
N TYR A 597 3.99 -26.70 -16.95
CA TYR A 597 4.37 -28.05 -16.54
C TYR A 597 5.89 -28.24 -16.43
N ALA A 598 6.65 -27.78 -17.42
CA ALA A 598 8.10 -27.90 -17.44
C ALA A 598 8.73 -27.17 -16.25
N GLU A 599 8.30 -25.94 -15.99
CA GLU A 599 8.83 -25.12 -14.89
C GLU A 599 8.35 -25.60 -13.51
N SER A 600 7.09 -26.05 -13.41
CA SER A 600 6.52 -26.40 -12.10
C SER A 600 6.77 -27.83 -11.66
N ILE A 601 6.93 -28.77 -12.60
CA ILE A 601 7.00 -30.21 -12.29
C ILE A 601 8.31 -30.82 -12.79
N VAL A 602 8.71 -30.52 -14.01
CA VAL A 602 9.90 -31.15 -14.60
C VAL A 602 11.18 -30.59 -13.98
N ALA A 603 11.34 -29.28 -13.95
CA ALA A 603 12.55 -28.64 -13.47
C ALA A 603 12.90 -29.00 -12.01
N PRO A 604 11.96 -28.98 -11.04
CA PRO A 604 12.25 -29.40 -9.67
C PRO A 604 12.65 -30.88 -9.55
N ALA A 605 11.98 -31.76 -10.31
CA ALA A 605 12.29 -33.20 -10.28
C ALA A 605 13.68 -33.50 -10.88
N VAL A 606 14.03 -32.84 -11.99
CA VAL A 606 15.36 -32.99 -12.61
C VAL A 606 16.45 -32.43 -11.70
N ALA A 607 16.26 -31.23 -11.12
CA ALA A 607 17.19 -30.65 -10.17
C ALA A 607 17.44 -31.57 -8.97
N ALA A 608 16.39 -32.19 -8.41
CA ALA A 608 16.52 -33.16 -7.33
C ALA A 608 17.33 -34.40 -7.75
N GLY A 609 17.05 -34.94 -8.93
CA GLY A 609 17.79 -36.07 -9.49
C GLY A 609 19.27 -35.76 -9.73
N ASP A 610 19.58 -34.56 -10.25
CA ASP A 610 20.95 -34.10 -10.48
C ASP A 610 21.73 -33.94 -9.18
N ILE A 611 21.09 -33.38 -8.14
CA ILE A 611 21.68 -33.30 -6.78
C ILE A 611 21.97 -34.70 -6.25
N VAL A 612 21.02 -35.64 -6.33
CA VAL A 612 21.21 -37.03 -5.88
C VAL A 612 22.31 -37.73 -6.66
N SER A 613 22.33 -37.59 -7.99
CA SER A 613 23.37 -38.18 -8.84
C SER A 613 24.76 -37.62 -8.50
N THR A 614 24.85 -36.31 -8.28
CA THR A 614 26.10 -35.65 -7.88
C THR A 614 26.56 -36.16 -6.52
N ALA A 615 25.67 -36.18 -5.52
CA ALA A 615 25.96 -36.71 -4.18
C ALA A 615 26.43 -38.17 -4.20
N ARG A 616 25.86 -39.03 -5.05
CA ARG A 616 26.30 -40.43 -5.20
C ARG A 616 27.68 -40.58 -5.83
N SER A 617 28.08 -39.62 -6.65
CA SER A 617 29.37 -39.61 -7.34
C SER A 617 30.48 -38.89 -6.59
N ALA A 618 30.12 -38.04 -5.63
CA ALA A 618 31.03 -37.22 -4.83
C ALA A 618 31.84 -38.06 -3.82
N GLU A 619 33.07 -37.65 -3.53
CA GLU A 619 33.93 -38.36 -2.58
C GLU A 619 33.40 -38.30 -1.15
N GLU A 620 32.84 -37.14 -0.75
CA GLU A 620 32.25 -36.90 0.58
C GLU A 620 30.73 -37.10 0.60
N GLY A 621 30.15 -37.59 -0.50
CA GLY A 621 28.72 -37.88 -0.58
C GLY A 621 27.86 -36.62 -0.45
N TRP A 622 26.90 -36.65 0.48
CA TRP A 622 26.04 -35.51 0.79
C TRP A 622 26.76 -34.36 1.50
N ASP A 623 27.92 -34.62 2.14
CA ASP A 623 28.68 -33.59 2.85
C ASP A 623 29.65 -32.82 1.92
N ASP A 624 29.72 -33.21 0.64
CA ASP A 624 30.60 -32.59 -0.34
C ASP A 624 30.25 -31.11 -0.56
N PRO A 625 31.23 -30.18 -0.55
CA PRO A 625 30.98 -28.74 -0.71
C PRO A 625 30.23 -28.38 -1.99
N ASP A 626 30.44 -29.11 -3.09
CA ASP A 626 29.77 -28.83 -4.36
C ASP A 626 28.29 -29.25 -4.28
N VAL A 627 27.98 -30.35 -3.59
CA VAL A 627 26.59 -30.79 -3.34
C VAL A 627 25.87 -29.81 -2.42
N GLN A 628 26.53 -29.36 -1.35
CA GLN A 628 25.98 -28.35 -0.44
C GLN A 628 25.73 -27.02 -1.15
N LYS A 629 26.64 -26.60 -2.02
CA LYS A 629 26.48 -25.42 -2.85
C LYS A 629 25.29 -25.56 -3.81
N MET A 630 25.16 -26.69 -4.52
CA MET A 630 24.01 -26.95 -5.38
C MET A 630 22.70 -26.86 -4.60
N MET A 631 22.61 -27.46 -3.40
CA MET A 631 21.42 -27.35 -2.56
C MET A 631 21.12 -25.92 -2.10
N ALA A 632 22.15 -25.11 -1.84
CA ALA A 632 22.00 -23.72 -1.41
C ALA A 632 21.60 -22.77 -2.56
N GLU A 633 22.01 -23.06 -3.79
CA GLU A 633 21.62 -22.31 -4.99
C GLU A 633 20.15 -22.52 -5.38
N GLN A 634 19.55 -23.61 -4.89
CA GLN A 634 18.12 -23.84 -5.07
C GLN A 634 17.33 -22.89 -4.17
N SER A 635 16.69 -21.90 -4.79
CA SER A 635 15.87 -20.90 -4.08
C SER A 635 14.85 -21.59 -3.18
N SER A 636 14.96 -21.43 -1.86
CA SER A 636 14.02 -22.00 -0.92
C SER A 636 12.73 -21.18 -0.92
N CYS A 637 11.67 -21.70 -1.54
CA CYS A 637 10.33 -21.19 -1.30
C CYS A 637 9.71 -21.96 -0.13
N ARG A 638 8.82 -21.33 0.63
CA ARG A 638 8.05 -22.01 1.67
C ARG A 638 6.60 -22.09 1.23
N PRO A 639 6.12 -23.25 0.75
CA PRO A 639 4.71 -23.39 0.44
C PRO A 639 3.89 -23.24 1.73
N GLY A 640 2.61 -22.87 1.61
CA GLY A 640 1.73 -22.81 2.78
C GLY A 640 1.69 -24.13 3.53
N GLU A 641 1.48 -24.10 4.85
CA GLU A 641 1.55 -25.28 5.74
C GLU A 641 0.69 -26.46 5.25
N ASN A 642 -0.42 -26.18 4.55
CA ASN A 642 -1.34 -27.18 4.02
C ASN A 642 -1.20 -27.44 2.52
N ALA A 643 -0.18 -26.90 1.83
CA ALA A 643 -0.09 -26.97 0.37
C ALA A 643 -0.04 -28.41 -0.17
N LEU A 644 0.75 -29.29 0.46
CA LEU A 644 0.81 -30.71 0.06
C LEU A 644 -0.52 -31.41 0.33
N ARG A 645 -1.17 -31.13 1.46
CA ARG A 645 -2.50 -31.65 1.79
C ARG A 645 -3.51 -31.24 0.71
N GLN A 646 -3.57 -29.96 0.37
CA GLN A 646 -4.45 -29.43 -0.67
C GLN A 646 -4.19 -30.08 -2.04
N ALA A 647 -2.93 -30.34 -2.39
CA ALA A 647 -2.59 -31.05 -3.61
C ALA A 647 -3.14 -32.49 -3.63
N LEU A 648 -3.01 -33.21 -2.52
CA LEU A 648 -3.53 -34.58 -2.37
C LEU A 648 -5.07 -34.62 -2.32
N GLU A 649 -5.71 -33.65 -1.68
CA GLU A 649 -7.17 -33.50 -1.66
C GLU A 649 -7.70 -33.20 -3.07
N ALA A 650 -7.06 -32.27 -3.79
CA ALA A 650 -7.41 -31.96 -5.17
C ALA A 650 -7.24 -33.18 -6.09
N ALA A 651 -6.28 -34.05 -5.78
CA ALA A 651 -6.04 -35.33 -6.45
C ALA A 651 -7.07 -36.42 -6.11
N GLY A 652 -7.90 -36.23 -5.07
CA GLY A 652 -8.89 -37.21 -4.62
C GLY A 652 -8.24 -38.42 -3.94
N ILE A 653 -7.14 -38.20 -3.21
CA ILE A 653 -6.43 -39.25 -2.48
C ILE A 653 -7.10 -39.51 -1.13
N ASP A 654 -7.29 -40.78 -0.77
CA ASP A 654 -8.04 -41.16 0.44
C ASP A 654 -7.15 -41.28 1.70
N ASN A 655 -5.86 -41.60 1.56
CA ASN A 655 -4.89 -41.85 2.64
C ASN A 655 -3.95 -40.67 2.91
N ILE A 656 -4.51 -39.46 2.93
CA ILE A 656 -3.73 -38.21 2.99
C ILE A 656 -2.88 -38.12 4.26
N ASP A 657 -3.43 -38.46 5.42
CA ASP A 657 -2.71 -38.31 6.69
C ASP A 657 -1.51 -39.27 6.77
N GLU A 658 -1.61 -40.48 6.23
CA GLU A 658 -0.49 -41.40 6.12
C GLU A 658 0.61 -40.88 5.19
N LEU A 659 0.23 -40.30 4.05
CA LEU A 659 1.17 -39.71 3.09
C LEU A 659 1.89 -38.49 3.66
N LEU A 660 1.17 -37.61 4.37
CA LEU A 660 1.78 -36.45 5.01
C LEU A 660 2.71 -36.83 6.16
N ALA A 661 2.38 -37.88 6.91
CA ALA A 661 3.26 -38.41 7.94
C ALA A 661 4.54 -39.01 7.32
N LEU A 662 4.42 -39.70 6.19
CA LEU A 662 5.56 -40.23 5.43
C LEU A 662 6.44 -39.12 4.86
N ASP A 663 5.84 -38.10 4.23
CA ASP A 663 6.52 -36.91 3.73
C ASP A 663 7.38 -36.25 4.84
N ALA A 664 6.80 -36.05 6.02
CA ALA A 664 7.50 -35.45 7.15
C ALA A 664 8.76 -36.24 7.58
N GLU A 665 8.71 -37.57 7.56
CA GLU A 665 9.89 -38.39 7.87
C GLU A 665 10.90 -38.38 6.71
N MET A 666 10.44 -38.44 5.45
CA MET A 666 11.32 -38.38 4.28
C MET A 666 12.11 -37.07 4.21
N ARG A 667 11.49 -35.94 4.60
CA ARG A 667 12.14 -34.63 4.70
C ARG A 667 13.28 -34.60 5.73
N LEU A 668 13.13 -35.33 6.84
CA LEU A 668 14.16 -35.43 7.87
C LEU A 668 15.31 -36.32 7.41
N GLU A 669 15.02 -37.44 6.74
CA GLU A 669 16.03 -38.39 6.26
C GLU A 669 16.83 -37.86 5.06
N ARG A 670 16.15 -37.14 4.15
CA ARG A 670 16.74 -36.61 2.92
C ARG A 670 16.19 -35.22 2.59
N PRO A 671 16.90 -34.13 2.95
CA PRO A 671 16.43 -32.76 2.73
C PRO A 671 16.13 -32.41 1.26
N VAL A 672 16.80 -33.05 0.29
CA VAL A 672 16.51 -32.90 -1.14
C VAL A 672 15.06 -33.24 -1.50
N HIS A 673 14.41 -34.15 -0.76
CA HIS A 673 13.01 -34.49 -0.95
C HIS A 673 12.11 -33.30 -0.60
N GLY A 674 12.35 -32.67 0.56
CA GLY A 674 11.61 -31.48 0.95
C GLY A 674 11.79 -30.34 -0.04
N LEU A 675 13.02 -30.11 -0.49
CA LEU A 675 13.33 -29.10 -1.50
C LEU A 675 12.51 -29.31 -2.79
N ALA A 676 12.51 -30.52 -3.34
CA ALA A 676 11.84 -30.82 -4.59
C ALA A 676 10.31 -30.72 -4.49
N VAL A 677 9.72 -31.19 -3.38
CA VAL A 677 8.28 -31.06 -3.10
C VAL A 677 7.90 -29.59 -2.94
N ASP A 678 8.66 -28.83 -2.17
CA ASP A 678 8.35 -27.43 -1.86
C ASP A 678 8.45 -26.56 -3.11
N GLN A 679 9.53 -26.69 -3.88
CA GLN A 679 9.70 -25.98 -5.16
C GLN A 679 8.54 -26.27 -6.12
N THR A 680 8.14 -27.54 -6.23
CA THR A 680 7.03 -27.95 -7.08
C THR A 680 5.72 -27.29 -6.64
N LEU A 681 5.40 -27.31 -5.34
CA LEU A 681 4.18 -26.72 -4.80
C LEU A 681 4.13 -25.21 -5.00
N CYS A 682 5.24 -24.51 -4.75
CA CYS A 682 5.31 -23.06 -4.96
C CYS A 682 5.19 -22.69 -6.44
N ALA A 683 5.90 -23.40 -7.32
CA ALA A 683 5.87 -23.12 -8.75
C ALA A 683 4.47 -23.39 -9.32
N ALA A 684 3.83 -24.49 -8.91
CA ALA A 684 2.44 -24.80 -9.30
C ALA A 684 1.45 -23.74 -8.80
N ALA A 685 1.63 -23.21 -7.59
CA ALA A 685 0.82 -22.12 -7.07
C ALA A 685 1.07 -20.81 -7.85
N ALA A 686 2.34 -20.48 -8.15
CA ALA A 686 2.74 -19.29 -8.88
C ALA A 686 2.27 -19.29 -10.35
N ALA A 687 2.08 -20.46 -10.96
CA ALA A 687 1.61 -20.59 -12.35
C ALA A 687 0.30 -19.83 -12.61
N GLY A 688 -0.60 -19.76 -11.62
CA GLY A 688 -1.85 -19.00 -11.75
C GLY A 688 -1.66 -17.49 -11.76
N ALA A 689 -0.78 -16.97 -10.89
CA ALA A 689 -0.41 -15.56 -10.89
C ALA A 689 0.32 -15.19 -12.18
N SER A 690 1.20 -16.06 -12.70
CA SER A 690 1.89 -15.84 -13.96
C SER A 690 0.93 -15.82 -15.16
N LEU A 691 -0.05 -16.72 -15.21
CA LEU A 691 -1.10 -16.69 -16.24
C LEU A 691 -1.93 -15.41 -16.14
N SER A 692 -2.33 -15.01 -14.93
CA SER A 692 -3.14 -13.80 -14.72
C SER A 692 -2.41 -12.55 -15.20
N ARG A 693 -1.15 -12.39 -14.79
CA ARG A 693 -0.27 -11.31 -15.27
C ARG A 693 -0.08 -11.34 -16.78
N PHE A 694 0.09 -12.52 -17.37
CA PHE A 694 0.19 -12.65 -18.82
C PHE A 694 -1.09 -12.19 -19.54
N LEU A 695 -2.28 -12.53 -19.02
CA LEU A 695 -3.54 -12.07 -19.59
C LEU A 695 -3.76 -10.57 -19.40
N GLU A 696 -3.42 -10.03 -18.23
CA GLU A 696 -3.48 -8.61 -17.92
C GLU A 696 -2.61 -7.78 -18.86
N ARG A 697 -1.36 -8.23 -19.09
CA ARG A 697 -0.44 -7.62 -20.06
C ARG A 697 -1.04 -7.57 -21.47
N LEU A 698 -1.76 -8.61 -21.88
CA LEU A 698 -2.44 -8.64 -23.18
C LEU A 698 -3.79 -7.90 -23.19
N SER A 699 -4.20 -7.30 -22.07
CA SER A 699 -5.52 -6.70 -21.86
C SER A 699 -6.68 -7.68 -22.11
N LEU A 700 -6.50 -8.93 -21.65
CA LEU A 700 -7.44 -10.05 -21.79
C LEU A 700 -8.06 -10.51 -20.45
N ASP A 701 -7.54 -10.03 -19.32
CA ASP A 701 -7.87 -10.42 -17.94
C ASP A 701 -9.35 -10.22 -17.56
N GLY A 702 -9.98 -9.14 -18.03
CA GLY A 702 -11.40 -8.86 -17.75
C GLY A 702 -12.42 -9.67 -18.57
N SER A 703 -11.96 -10.58 -19.45
CA SER A 703 -12.83 -11.31 -20.37
C SER A 703 -13.22 -12.69 -19.84
N THR A 704 -14.48 -12.84 -19.43
CA THR A 704 -15.06 -14.15 -19.07
C THR A 704 -14.93 -15.18 -20.20
N GLN A 705 -15.00 -14.71 -21.46
CA GLN A 705 -14.81 -15.53 -22.67
C GLN A 705 -13.38 -16.09 -22.76
N VAL A 706 -12.35 -15.31 -22.40
CA VAL A 706 -10.97 -15.80 -22.37
C VAL A 706 -10.81 -16.89 -21.31
N GLY A 707 -11.45 -16.72 -20.15
CA GLY A 707 -11.51 -17.75 -19.11
C GLY A 707 -12.07 -19.08 -19.63
N GLU A 708 -13.26 -19.06 -20.22
CA GLU A 708 -13.90 -20.22 -20.83
C GLU A 708 -13.04 -20.86 -21.93
N MET A 709 -12.46 -20.03 -22.80
CA MET A 709 -11.60 -20.47 -23.89
C MET A 709 -10.35 -21.20 -23.40
N LEU A 710 -9.73 -20.72 -22.32
CA LEU A 710 -8.52 -21.32 -21.76
C LEU A 710 -8.82 -22.57 -20.93
N GLY A 711 -10.09 -22.90 -20.70
CA GLY A 711 -10.46 -23.99 -19.80
C GLY A 711 -10.09 -23.66 -18.36
N LEU A 712 -9.90 -22.37 -18.07
CA LEU A 712 -10.06 -21.88 -16.72
C LEU A 712 -11.53 -22.21 -16.40
N ALA A 713 -11.78 -22.84 -15.25
CA ALA A 713 -13.14 -22.86 -14.77
C ALA A 713 -13.63 -21.39 -14.84
N PRO A 714 -14.94 -21.12 -15.08
CA PRO A 714 -15.44 -19.83 -14.66
C PRO A 714 -14.90 -19.62 -13.25
N PRO A 715 -14.60 -18.39 -12.82
CA PRO A 715 -14.57 -18.20 -11.40
C PRO A 715 -15.95 -18.72 -10.91
N THR A 716 -16.03 -19.96 -10.43
CA THR A 716 -16.21 -20.09 -9.00
C THR A 716 -15.26 -19.04 -8.47
N GLN A 717 -15.83 -17.87 -8.21
CA GLN A 717 -15.69 -17.38 -6.88
C GLN A 717 -15.68 -18.66 -6.04
N ALA A 718 -14.47 -19.08 -5.66
CA ALA A 718 -14.27 -19.13 -4.25
C ALA A 718 -14.98 -17.87 -3.78
N VAL A 719 -16.22 -18.05 -3.35
CA VAL A 719 -16.56 -17.43 -2.10
C VAL A 719 -15.37 -17.88 -1.28
N GLU A 720 -14.36 -17.01 -1.18
CA GLU A 720 -13.63 -16.92 0.06
C GLU A 720 -14.79 -16.80 1.04
N THR A 721 -15.30 -17.95 1.49
CA THR A 721 -15.93 -18.04 2.77
C THR A 721 -14.76 -17.62 3.60
N PRO A 722 -14.73 -16.33 3.99
CA PRO A 722 -13.48 -15.81 4.47
C PRO A 722 -13.20 -16.63 5.72
N GLU A 723 -11.99 -17.19 5.80
CA GLU A 723 -11.72 -18.19 6.83
C GLU A 723 -12.15 -17.61 8.18
N PRO A 724 -12.91 -18.36 8.99
CA PRO A 724 -13.42 -17.82 10.24
C PRO A 724 -12.24 -17.29 11.05
N HIS A 725 -12.32 -16.03 11.49
CA HIS A 725 -11.28 -15.44 12.31
C HIS A 725 -11.20 -16.20 13.62
N ARG A 726 -10.10 -16.93 13.80
CA ARG A 726 -9.78 -17.57 15.08
C ARG A 726 -9.10 -16.56 15.98
N LEU A 727 -9.76 -16.23 17.09
CA LEU A 727 -9.27 -15.23 18.02
C LEU A 727 -9.59 -15.58 19.48
N ARG A 728 -8.89 -14.92 20.40
CA ARG A 728 -9.15 -14.95 21.84
C ARG A 728 -9.49 -13.56 22.32
N ILE A 729 -10.50 -13.44 23.18
CA ILE A 729 -10.77 -12.19 23.87
C ILE A 729 -9.70 -12.01 24.95
N VAL A 730 -9.00 -10.88 24.91
CA VAL A 730 -8.06 -10.47 25.95
C VAL A 730 -8.68 -9.39 26.83
N VAL A 731 -8.47 -9.47 28.13
CA VAL A 731 -8.99 -8.48 29.08
C VAL A 731 -7.98 -8.21 30.19
N ARG A 732 -7.85 -6.95 30.62
CA ARG A 732 -7.04 -6.56 31.80
C ARG A 732 -7.78 -5.61 32.72
N LEU A 733 -7.51 -5.69 34.02
CA LEU A 733 -7.98 -4.74 35.03
C LEU A 733 -7.00 -3.57 35.15
N GLY A 734 -7.45 -2.36 34.89
CA GLY A 734 -6.68 -1.14 35.13
C GLY A 734 -6.67 -0.75 36.60
N ASP A 735 -5.67 0.05 36.98
CA ASP A 735 -5.47 0.61 38.33
C ASP A 735 -6.66 1.47 38.79
N ASP A 736 -7.44 1.99 37.83
CA ASP A 736 -8.66 2.77 38.02
C ASP A 736 -9.94 1.90 38.14
N GLY A 737 -9.79 0.57 38.13
CA GLY A 737 -10.88 -0.40 38.27
C GLY A 737 -11.69 -0.65 36.99
N ARG A 738 -11.33 -0.03 35.87
CA ARG A 738 -11.93 -0.33 34.55
C ARG A 738 -11.31 -1.61 33.98
N LEU A 739 -12.10 -2.34 33.19
CA LEU A 739 -11.60 -3.48 32.43
C LEU A 739 -11.38 -3.05 30.98
N GLU A 740 -10.17 -3.21 30.47
CA GLU A 740 -9.85 -2.99 29.05
C GLU A 740 -9.93 -4.31 28.29
N HIS A 741 -10.58 -4.29 27.13
CA HIS A 741 -10.78 -5.46 26.28
C HIS A 741 -10.01 -5.33 24.97
N GLY A 742 -9.74 -6.47 24.35
CA GLY A 742 -9.21 -6.57 23.00
C GLY A 742 -9.38 -7.98 22.48
N VAL A 743 -8.91 -8.23 21.28
CA VAL A 743 -8.75 -9.59 20.77
C VAL A 743 -7.29 -9.87 20.44
N GLN A 744 -6.90 -11.13 20.54
CA GLN A 744 -5.64 -11.64 20.03
C GLN A 744 -5.96 -12.64 18.92
N LEU A 745 -5.51 -12.37 17.71
CA LEU A 745 -5.68 -13.25 16.56
C LEU A 745 -4.78 -14.49 16.71
N SER A 746 -5.10 -15.58 15.99
CA SER A 746 -4.28 -16.81 15.96
C SER A 746 -2.82 -16.55 15.58
N GLY A 747 -2.56 -15.55 14.71
CA GLY A 747 -1.22 -15.07 14.34
C GLY A 747 -0.47 -14.28 15.44
N GLY A 748 -1.09 -14.08 16.61
CA GLY A 748 -0.48 -13.42 17.78
C GLY A 748 -0.68 -11.92 17.86
N GLU A 749 -1.09 -11.27 16.76
CA GLU A 749 -1.46 -9.86 16.70
C GLU A 749 -2.59 -9.53 17.69
N ARG A 750 -2.52 -8.33 18.29
CA ARG A 750 -3.53 -7.85 19.22
C ARG A 750 -4.27 -6.64 18.64
N VAL A 751 -5.57 -6.80 18.47
CA VAL A 751 -6.45 -5.73 18.02
C VAL A 751 -7.18 -5.15 19.23
N LEU A 752 -7.09 -3.83 19.39
CA LEU A 752 -7.73 -3.08 20.47
C LEU A 752 -8.84 -2.20 19.89
N PRO A 753 -10.12 -2.61 19.96
CA PRO A 753 -11.22 -1.87 19.37
C PRO A 753 -11.37 -0.49 20.02
N THR A 754 -11.97 0.46 19.31
CA THR A 754 -12.42 1.73 19.93
C THR A 754 -13.43 1.44 21.05
N ALA A 755 -13.60 2.34 22.03
CA ALA A 755 -14.53 2.14 23.16
C ALA A 755 -14.39 0.80 23.94
N ARG A 756 -13.18 0.26 24.06
CA ARG A 756 -12.86 -1.05 24.65
C ARG A 756 -12.93 -1.18 26.17
N PHE A 757 -13.45 -0.20 26.92
CA PHE A 757 -13.42 -0.22 28.39
C PHE A 757 -14.80 -0.55 29.00
N LEU A 758 -14.84 -1.48 29.95
CA LEU A 758 -15.97 -1.65 30.86
C LEU A 758 -15.71 -0.83 32.14
N PRO A 759 -16.57 0.14 32.48
CA PRO A 759 -16.39 0.97 33.67
C PRO A 759 -16.35 0.20 34.99
N ALA A 760 -15.65 0.74 35.98
CA ALA A 760 -15.56 0.15 37.32
C ALA A 760 -16.94 -0.06 37.97
N GLY A 761 -17.85 0.90 37.76
CA GLY A 761 -19.22 0.90 38.31
C GLY A 761 -20.31 0.27 37.43
N ALA A 762 -19.95 -0.53 36.40
CA ALA A 762 -20.95 -1.14 35.52
C ALA A 762 -21.98 -1.99 36.31
N PRO A 763 -23.30 -1.80 36.09
CA PRO A 763 -24.33 -2.52 36.84
C PRO A 763 -24.30 -4.03 36.55
N VAL A 764 -24.60 -4.83 37.58
CA VAL A 764 -24.62 -6.29 37.47
C VAL A 764 -25.71 -6.73 36.49
N GLY A 765 -25.36 -7.61 35.56
CA GLY A 765 -26.26 -8.26 34.61
C GLY A 765 -26.41 -7.55 33.26
N GLY A 766 -25.99 -6.29 33.13
CA GLY A 766 -26.08 -5.52 31.89
C GLY A 766 -24.90 -5.78 30.95
N TRP A 767 -25.19 -6.17 29.71
CA TRP A 767 -24.17 -6.26 28.65
C TRP A 767 -23.73 -4.87 28.18
N ARG A 768 -22.43 -4.73 27.93
CA ARG A 768 -21.78 -3.61 27.24
C ARG A 768 -21.02 -4.17 26.06
N VAL A 769 -20.90 -3.38 24.99
CA VAL A 769 -20.17 -3.75 23.78
C VAL A 769 -19.04 -2.76 23.52
N SER A 770 -17.92 -3.22 22.96
CA SER A 770 -16.85 -2.37 22.45
C SER A 770 -17.27 -1.71 21.14
N GLY A 771 -16.40 -0.83 20.62
CA GLY A 771 -16.35 -0.49 19.20
C GLY A 771 -15.95 -1.70 18.35
N ASP A 772 -15.89 -1.50 17.05
CA ASP A 772 -15.61 -2.56 16.09
C ASP A 772 -14.18 -3.10 16.25
N VAL A 773 -14.10 -4.42 16.24
CA VAL A 773 -12.85 -5.14 16.05
C VAL A 773 -12.64 -5.21 14.55
N GLU A 774 -11.61 -4.51 14.07
CA GLU A 774 -11.27 -4.44 12.66
C GLU A 774 -10.02 -5.29 12.37
N VAL A 775 -10.10 -6.11 11.32
CA VAL A 775 -8.97 -6.90 10.79
C VAL A 775 -8.87 -6.58 9.30
N ASP A 776 -7.68 -6.18 8.85
CA ASP A 776 -7.42 -5.78 7.46
C ASP A 776 -8.39 -4.71 6.92
N GLY A 777 -8.81 -3.78 7.80
CA GLY A 777 -9.74 -2.69 7.46
C GLY A 777 -11.23 -3.08 7.44
N ASN A 778 -11.60 -4.31 7.81
CA ASN A 778 -12.99 -4.77 7.86
C ASN A 778 -13.44 -5.06 9.30
N ALA A 779 -14.63 -4.58 9.68
CA ALA A 779 -15.24 -4.89 10.98
C ALA A 779 -15.70 -6.36 11.02
N ILE A 780 -15.19 -7.12 11.98
CA ILE A 780 -15.54 -8.55 12.15
C ILE A 780 -16.49 -8.80 13.33
N GLY A 781 -16.78 -7.76 14.13
CA GLY A 781 -17.73 -7.79 15.24
C GLY A 781 -17.27 -6.99 16.45
N LYS A 782 -17.93 -7.19 17.59
CA LYS A 782 -17.72 -6.42 18.82
C LYS A 782 -17.52 -7.33 20.03
N ILE A 783 -16.66 -6.92 20.96
CA ILE A 783 -16.52 -7.61 22.24
C ILE A 783 -17.68 -7.20 23.14
N ARG A 784 -18.37 -8.16 23.76
CA ARG A 784 -19.35 -7.89 24.80
C ARG A 784 -18.86 -8.30 26.18
N SER A 785 -19.17 -7.53 27.21
CA SER A 785 -18.86 -7.89 28.59
C SER A 785 -19.93 -7.45 29.58
N ARG A 786 -20.06 -8.16 30.70
CA ARG A 786 -20.95 -7.80 31.81
C ARG A 786 -20.39 -8.23 33.16
N ARG A 787 -20.68 -7.45 34.20
CA ARG A 787 -20.46 -7.90 35.59
C ARG A 787 -21.56 -8.89 35.99
N VAL A 788 -21.18 -10.01 36.59
CA VAL A 788 -22.13 -11.00 37.11
C VAL A 788 -22.08 -11.07 38.64
N ALA A 789 -23.09 -11.70 39.25
CA ALA A 789 -23.13 -11.87 40.70
C ALA A 789 -21.86 -12.56 41.22
N GLY A 790 -21.29 -12.05 42.32
CA GLY A 790 -20.04 -12.54 42.91
C GLY A 790 -18.77 -11.86 42.40
N GLY A 791 -18.86 -10.72 41.69
CA GLY A 791 -17.72 -9.87 41.35
C GLY A 791 -16.91 -10.31 40.13
N ARG A 792 -17.32 -11.38 39.44
CA ARG A 792 -16.72 -11.84 38.19
C ARG A 792 -17.21 -11.03 37.00
N THR A 793 -16.42 -11.02 35.93
CA THR A 793 -16.82 -10.41 34.66
C THR A 793 -16.90 -11.51 33.60
N GLU A 794 -18.01 -11.54 32.88
CA GLU A 794 -18.21 -12.40 31.72
C GLU A 794 -17.86 -11.63 30.45
N VAL A 795 -17.13 -12.26 29.55
CA VAL A 795 -16.76 -11.74 28.22
C VAL A 795 -17.28 -12.65 27.12
N GLY A 796 -17.67 -12.07 26.01
CA GLY A 796 -18.08 -12.79 24.81
C GLY A 796 -17.88 -11.90 23.59
N PHE A 797 -18.30 -12.40 22.44
CA PHE A 797 -18.19 -11.70 21.17
C PHE A 797 -19.57 -11.62 20.52
N VAL A 798 -19.80 -10.59 19.72
CA VAL A 798 -20.98 -10.46 18.87
C VAL A 798 -20.44 -10.30 17.46
N GLY A 799 -20.69 -11.27 16.59
CA GLY A 799 -20.30 -11.18 15.17
C GLY A 799 -20.97 -9.99 14.49
N ASP A 800 -20.44 -9.59 13.34
CA ASP A 800 -21.05 -8.54 12.53
C ASP A 800 -22.45 -8.93 12.01
N ASP A 801 -22.72 -10.24 11.91
CA ASP A 801 -24.04 -10.83 11.69
C ASP A 801 -25.01 -10.69 12.89
N GLY A 802 -24.54 -10.15 14.01
CA GLY A 802 -25.28 -10.01 15.27
C GLY A 802 -25.34 -11.27 16.11
N GLU A 803 -24.69 -12.37 15.71
CA GLU A 803 -24.69 -13.62 16.47
C GLU A 803 -23.78 -13.52 17.69
N ALA A 804 -24.33 -13.98 18.82
CA ALA A 804 -23.72 -13.87 20.13
C ALA A 804 -22.85 -15.10 20.45
N ILE A 805 -21.53 -14.97 20.34
CA ILE A 805 -20.55 -16.02 20.60
C ILE A 805 -20.07 -15.94 22.06
N THR A 806 -20.07 -17.08 22.76
CA THR A 806 -19.59 -17.16 24.15
C THR A 806 -18.45 -18.17 24.22
N PRO A 807 -17.22 -17.75 24.56
CA PRO A 807 -16.11 -18.67 24.73
C PRO A 807 -16.38 -19.72 25.81
N ASP A 808 -15.88 -20.95 25.65
CA ASP A 808 -15.90 -21.98 26.70
C ASP A 808 -15.29 -21.47 28.02
N THR A 809 -14.23 -20.67 27.93
CA THR A 809 -13.67 -19.91 29.06
C THR A 809 -13.95 -18.42 28.90
N ALA A 810 -15.07 -17.97 29.46
CA ALA A 810 -15.60 -16.60 29.31
C ALA A 810 -15.49 -15.72 30.57
N PHE A 811 -14.92 -16.20 31.68
CA PHE A 811 -14.97 -15.47 32.96
C PHE A 811 -13.60 -14.97 33.42
N LEU A 812 -13.53 -13.68 33.73
CA LEU A 812 -12.46 -13.11 34.52
C LEU A 812 -12.69 -13.42 36.02
N PRO A 813 -11.67 -13.91 36.75
CA PRO A 813 -11.80 -14.18 38.18
C PRO A 813 -12.02 -12.89 38.98
N ALA A 814 -12.70 -13.01 40.12
CA ALA A 814 -13.07 -11.85 40.96
C ALA A 814 -11.87 -11.17 41.63
N ASP A 815 -10.74 -11.87 41.72
CA ASP A 815 -9.45 -11.44 42.26
C ASP A 815 -8.39 -11.20 41.17
N ALA A 816 -8.83 -10.85 39.95
CA ALA A 816 -7.91 -10.54 38.85
C ALA A 816 -6.89 -9.45 39.23
N GLY A 817 -5.62 -9.71 38.93
CA GLY A 817 -4.51 -8.79 39.20
C GLY A 817 -4.55 -7.57 38.27
N VAL A 818 -4.24 -6.41 38.85
CA VAL A 818 -4.13 -5.15 38.12
C VAL A 818 -2.98 -5.22 37.10
N GLY A 819 -3.25 -4.77 35.87
CA GLY A 819 -2.29 -4.75 34.76
C GLY A 819 -2.07 -6.09 34.04
N ILE A 820 -2.67 -7.19 34.50
CA ILE A 820 -2.47 -8.53 33.93
C ILE A 820 -3.49 -8.80 32.82
N TRP A 821 -3.00 -9.26 31.66
CA TRP A 821 -3.83 -9.70 30.54
C TRP A 821 -4.28 -11.16 30.70
N TYR A 822 -5.59 -11.35 30.83
CA TYR A 822 -6.26 -12.64 30.82
C TYR A 822 -6.82 -12.93 29.43
N ARG A 823 -6.91 -14.22 29.08
CA ARG A 823 -7.36 -14.70 27.76
C ARG A 823 -8.56 -15.61 27.93
N SER A 824 -9.55 -15.46 27.06
CA SER A 824 -10.59 -16.47 26.89
C SER A 824 -10.05 -17.73 26.21
N SER A 825 -10.89 -18.77 26.12
CA SER A 825 -10.68 -19.80 25.10
C SER A 825 -10.78 -19.18 23.70
N GLU A 826 -10.20 -19.86 22.72
CA GLU A 826 -10.35 -19.47 21.33
C GLU A 826 -11.81 -19.56 20.90
N ILE A 827 -12.21 -18.66 20.01
CA ILE A 827 -13.51 -18.64 19.36
C ILE A 827 -13.31 -18.44 17.86
N GLU A 828 -14.23 -18.99 17.08
CA GLU A 828 -14.31 -18.81 15.64
C GLU A 828 -15.38 -17.75 15.35
N VAL A 829 -14.99 -16.68 14.66
CA VAL A 829 -15.90 -15.63 14.20
C VAL A 829 -16.08 -15.78 12.70
N PRO A 830 -17.30 -16.01 12.19
CA PRO A 830 -17.54 -16.04 10.76
C PRO A 830 -17.10 -14.72 10.13
N ALA A 831 -16.33 -14.78 9.04
CA ALA A 831 -15.97 -13.56 8.36
C ALA A 831 -17.16 -13.03 7.55
N ALA A 832 -17.34 -11.71 7.56
CA ALA A 832 -18.52 -11.06 7.01
C ALA A 832 -18.69 -11.37 5.51
N ALA A 833 -19.89 -11.78 5.11
CA ALA A 833 -20.22 -11.89 3.69
C ALA A 833 -20.35 -10.47 3.12
N SER A 834 -19.45 -10.07 2.22
CA SER A 834 -19.63 -8.86 1.41
C SER A 834 -21.00 -8.92 0.71
N LEU A 835 -21.96 -8.12 1.18
CA LEU A 835 -23.23 -7.92 0.49
C LEU A 835 -22.99 -7.09 -0.77
N ALA A 836 -22.62 -7.76 -1.85
CA ALA A 836 -22.72 -7.19 -3.18
C ALA A 836 -24.18 -6.78 -3.43
N SER A 837 -24.37 -5.52 -3.81
CA SER A 837 -25.65 -4.89 -4.12
C SER A 837 -26.47 -5.75 -5.09
N VAL A 838 -27.56 -6.34 -4.60
CA VAL A 838 -28.59 -6.92 -5.45
C VAL A 838 -29.43 -5.79 -6.01
N ASP A 839 -29.07 -5.36 -7.21
CA ASP A 839 -29.91 -4.55 -8.07
C ASP A 839 -31.10 -5.41 -8.53
N SER A 840 -32.26 -5.26 -7.88
CA SER A 840 -33.50 -5.94 -8.29
C SER A 840 -34.40 -4.98 -9.06
N ALA A 841 -34.11 -4.90 -10.37
CA ALA A 841 -35.11 -4.52 -11.34
C ALA A 841 -36.10 -5.69 -11.57
N GLY A 842 -37.37 -5.48 -11.23
CA GLY A 842 -38.54 -6.07 -11.90
C GLY A 842 -39.02 -7.45 -11.47
N GLU A 843 -40.10 -7.48 -10.67
CA GLU A 843 -41.46 -7.85 -11.11
C GLU A 843 -42.52 -7.28 -10.15
#